data_AF-A0AAE3QD93-F1
#
_entry.id   AF-A0AAE3QD93-F1
#
_cell.length_a   1.000
_cell.length_b   1.000
_cell.length_c   1.000
_cell.angle_alpha   90.00
_cell.angle_beta   90.00
_cell.angle_gamma   90.00
#
_symmetry.space_group_name_H-M   'P 1'
#
loop_
_entity.id
_entity.type
_entity.pdbx_description
1 polymer ?
#
loop_
_entity_poly.entity_id
_entity_poly.type
_entity_poly.pdbx_seq_one_letter_code
_entity_poly.pdbx_strand_id
1 'polypeptide(L)'
;MAAKDRKTKRTLVTALMAGAAVCAYLTGASAVFAQESRTLQSMEPRIPDDAKLVLTANELVYNRDAERITAVGGVQINYAGYKMVAQRVEYDQKSGRMTAIGNIELIEPGGNRIYADTLDVTDNFADGFINALRVETTDNTRLIAESGERVGGNEMILNNGIYTACLPCAENPDKPPLWQIRAERVVQNGQTQTIRLEKARFELFGHSIATLPVLEMPDHTVKRKSGFLFPTMKVADNLGFGLSIPYYYVINKSADLTVTGTGYTTQGFLLEGEYRQRLENGTYTLRAAGINQMDPGVFRAGTSDAEADGRGMIATTGQFKINPRWAFGWDGMLQTDSNFARTYSLKGLDSSVFVNQVYLTGLGNRNYFDMRAFYFDVQDACDSDERCGRTGDFSEPTAEGQQPIVYPSLDYQYIAPSSVYGGELSFNMNLTNLSRNDSDVFTVNDIDRFRGLSGNSTRLVTEMEWKRQIVTPGGLVLTPLLAARGDVLALDVVSPNSISAQYSYPGDFDNSSTAAVGMLTAGLEASYPVLMTTNNSSHLFEPIAQIFVRPNEQMAGGLPNEDAQSFVFDGTTLFERDKFSGYDRIEGGTRANLGIRYSGTFDSGYVLHGVFGQSYHLAGENSFDQPDLVYAGANSGLDSDVSDFVGMAGVDMPNGFSLGTSARFDKDDFSLERTDALVGYRNDVFQTDLIYTQIAPQPLYRDDGENSEIQSASTLKFAENWSVFGAVAWDINNNLLSRRGIGLTYEDECMIFSIVYSDKRDDVNESASDWTIGARITFRTLGDINVGETRLASFN
;
A
#
# COMPACT_ATOMS: atom_id res chain seq x y z
N MET A 1 -23.39 -17.01 -2.32
CA MET A 1 -22.82 -18.34 -2.60
C MET A 1 -21.49 -18.49 -1.87
N ALA A 2 -21.46 -18.90 -0.61
CA ALA A 2 -20.21 -19.45 -0.04
C ALA A 2 -19.92 -20.77 -0.75
N ALA A 3 -18.66 -21.05 -1.02
CA ALA A 3 -18.25 -22.26 -1.71
C ALA A 3 -17.93 -23.35 -0.69
N LYS A 4 -18.96 -23.88 -0.01
CA LYS A 4 -18.88 -25.10 0.82
C LYS A 4 -18.39 -26.34 0.05
N ASP A 5 -18.20 -26.24 -1.27
CA ASP A 5 -17.45 -27.18 -2.08
C ASP A 5 -16.99 -26.50 -3.40
N ARG A 6 -15.73 -26.04 -3.47
CA ARG A 6 -15.15 -25.47 -4.71
C ARG A 6 -14.95 -26.56 -5.78
N LYS A 7 -15.00 -27.86 -5.43
CA LYS A 7 -14.78 -28.99 -6.37
C LYS A 7 -15.93 -29.18 -7.37
N THR A 8 -17.14 -28.68 -7.10
CA THR A 8 -18.34 -28.93 -7.93
C THR A 8 -18.88 -27.72 -8.71
N LYS A 9 -18.42 -26.48 -8.46
CA LYS A 9 -19.03 -25.28 -9.08
C LYS A 9 -18.41 -24.86 -10.42
N ARG A 10 -18.59 -25.71 -11.45
CA ARG A 10 -18.37 -25.35 -12.88
C ARG A 10 -19.16 -24.10 -13.33
N THR A 11 -20.25 -23.77 -12.65
CA THR A 11 -21.17 -22.67 -13.00
C THR A 11 -20.61 -21.27 -12.70
N LEU A 12 -19.78 -21.09 -11.66
CA LEU A 12 -19.16 -19.79 -11.33
C LEU A 12 -18.07 -19.41 -12.32
N VAL A 13 -17.21 -20.38 -12.70
CA VAL A 13 -16.20 -20.21 -13.76
C VAL A 13 -16.87 -19.87 -15.11
N THR A 14 -18.01 -20.49 -15.42
CA THR A 14 -18.72 -20.26 -16.69
C THR A 14 -19.43 -18.89 -16.72
N ALA A 15 -20.02 -18.45 -15.60
CA ALA A 15 -20.69 -17.15 -15.52
C ALA A 15 -19.72 -15.97 -15.60
N LEU A 16 -18.51 -16.11 -15.03
CA LEU A 16 -17.51 -15.04 -15.01
C LEU A 16 -16.62 -15.01 -16.26
N MET A 17 -16.33 -16.16 -16.89
CA MET A 17 -15.74 -16.18 -18.24
C MET A 17 -16.68 -15.50 -19.26
N ALA A 18 -18.00 -15.64 -19.09
CA ALA A 18 -18.98 -14.88 -19.86
C ALA A 18 -18.99 -13.38 -19.48
N GLY A 19 -18.87 -13.02 -18.20
CA GLY A 19 -18.80 -11.63 -17.75
C GLY A 19 -17.55 -10.87 -18.22
N ALA A 20 -16.37 -11.50 -18.13
CA ALA A 20 -15.12 -10.94 -18.64
C ALA A 20 -15.12 -10.85 -20.18
N ALA A 21 -15.71 -11.83 -20.87
CA ALA A 21 -15.89 -11.76 -22.33
C ALA A 21 -16.90 -10.67 -22.74
N VAL A 22 -17.98 -10.43 -21.98
CA VAL A 22 -18.97 -9.39 -22.27
C VAL A 22 -18.42 -7.98 -22.03
N CYS A 23 -17.59 -7.78 -20.99
CA CYS A 23 -16.88 -6.51 -20.79
C CYS A 23 -15.81 -6.26 -21.87
N ALA A 24 -15.14 -7.31 -22.37
CA ALA A 24 -14.22 -7.20 -23.50
C ALA A 24 -14.94 -6.95 -24.85
N TYR A 25 -16.19 -7.39 -25.01
CA TYR A 25 -16.99 -7.15 -26.22
C TYR A 25 -17.71 -5.79 -26.23
N LEU A 26 -17.99 -5.18 -25.08
CA LEU A 26 -18.68 -3.88 -25.00
C LEU A 26 -17.75 -2.67 -25.24
N THR A 27 -16.43 -2.86 -25.40
CA THR A 27 -15.50 -1.83 -25.88
C THR A 27 -15.19 -1.99 -27.38
N GLY A 28 -16.23 -2.20 -28.17
CA GLY A 28 -16.16 -2.27 -29.63
C GLY A 28 -15.62 -1.00 -30.27
N ALA A 29 -14.40 -1.11 -30.80
CA ALA A 29 -13.88 -0.45 -32.00
C ALA A 29 -14.32 1.00 -32.27
N SER A 30 -13.54 1.96 -31.76
CA SER A 30 -13.30 3.19 -32.52
C SER A 30 -12.15 2.92 -33.49
N ALA A 31 -12.43 2.95 -34.78
CA ALA A 31 -11.41 2.95 -35.82
C ALA A 31 -10.56 4.22 -35.65
N VAL A 32 -9.34 4.05 -35.13
CA VAL A 32 -8.36 5.13 -35.05
C VAL A 32 -7.71 5.24 -36.41
N PHE A 33 -7.94 6.37 -37.09
CA PHE A 33 -7.18 6.76 -38.26
C PHE A 33 -5.70 6.82 -37.87
N ALA A 34 -4.88 6.07 -38.61
CA ALA A 34 -3.43 6.12 -38.53
C ALA A 34 -2.97 7.58 -38.69
N GLN A 35 -2.48 8.17 -37.60
CA GLN A 35 -1.60 9.32 -37.68
C GLN A 35 -0.19 8.83 -37.97
N GLU A 36 0.40 9.47 -38.97
CA GLU A 36 1.71 9.21 -39.56
C GLU A 36 2.77 8.76 -38.57
N SER A 37 3.52 7.74 -38.99
CA SER A 37 4.79 7.34 -38.42
C SER A 37 5.60 8.56 -38.03
N ARG A 38 5.81 8.74 -36.72
CA ARG A 38 6.89 9.60 -36.25
C ARG A 38 8.17 9.09 -36.88
N THR A 39 8.80 9.97 -37.63
CA THR A 39 10.13 9.83 -38.21
C THR A 39 11.05 9.13 -37.23
N LEU A 40 11.68 8.05 -37.72
CA LEU A 40 12.84 7.41 -37.10
C LEU A 40 13.75 8.51 -36.55
N GLN A 41 13.90 8.58 -35.22
CA GLN A 41 14.90 9.46 -34.63
C GLN A 41 16.25 8.82 -34.96
N SER A 42 16.90 9.34 -36.01
CA SER A 42 18.31 9.06 -36.23
C SER A 42 19.08 9.50 -35.00
N MET A 43 20.18 8.79 -34.69
CA MET A 43 21.15 9.25 -33.70
C MET A 43 21.93 10.49 -34.21
N GLU A 44 21.52 11.11 -35.32
CA GLU A 44 22.10 12.36 -35.79
C GLU A 44 21.75 13.49 -34.81
N PRO A 45 22.73 14.33 -34.46
CA PRO A 45 22.48 15.57 -33.75
C PRO A 45 21.37 16.37 -34.46
N ARG A 46 20.28 16.70 -33.76
CA ARG A 46 19.29 17.67 -34.28
C ARG A 46 19.88 19.06 -34.24
N ILE A 47 20.61 19.41 -35.29
CA ILE A 47 21.19 20.73 -35.50
C ILE A 47 20.16 21.59 -36.24
N PRO A 48 19.65 22.69 -35.65
CA PRO A 48 18.83 23.66 -36.37
C PRO A 48 19.58 24.20 -37.59
N ASP A 49 18.90 24.38 -38.73
CA ASP A 49 19.52 24.87 -39.98
C ASP A 49 20.17 26.27 -39.81
N ASP A 50 19.79 27.03 -38.79
CA ASP A 50 20.30 28.36 -38.45
C ASP A 50 21.37 28.35 -37.33
N ALA A 51 21.74 27.17 -36.81
CA ALA A 51 22.74 27.05 -35.76
C ALA A 51 24.12 27.54 -36.24
N LYS A 52 24.67 28.54 -35.56
CA LYS A 52 26.01 29.06 -35.84
C LYS A 52 27.06 28.29 -35.04
N LEU A 53 28.09 27.81 -35.70
CA LEU A 53 29.28 27.26 -35.05
C LEU A 53 30.16 28.41 -34.56
N VAL A 54 30.37 28.47 -33.25
CA VAL A 54 31.29 29.42 -32.61
C VAL A 54 32.55 28.66 -32.23
N LEU A 55 33.67 28.99 -32.85
CA LEU A 55 34.99 28.41 -32.57
C LEU A 55 35.91 29.48 -31.97
N THR A 56 36.51 29.17 -30.83
CA THR A 56 37.54 29.98 -30.17
C THR A 56 38.79 29.13 -29.96
N ALA A 57 39.96 29.66 -30.27
CA ALA A 57 41.26 28.99 -30.05
C ALA A 57 42.37 30.05 -29.96
N ASN A 58 43.53 29.69 -29.41
CA ASN A 58 44.69 30.58 -29.37
C ASN A 58 45.27 30.86 -30.76
N GLU A 59 45.30 29.83 -31.61
CA GLU A 59 45.83 29.90 -32.96
C GLU A 59 44.92 29.15 -33.94
N LEU A 60 44.64 29.76 -35.10
CA LEU A 60 43.91 29.14 -36.19
C LEU A 60 44.77 29.19 -37.46
N VAL A 61 45.21 28.02 -37.91
CA VAL A 61 46.06 27.86 -39.10
C VAL A 61 45.21 27.33 -40.24
N TYR A 62 45.17 28.05 -41.36
CA TYR A 62 44.54 27.57 -42.58
C TYR A 62 45.60 27.23 -43.63
N ASN A 63 45.77 25.94 -43.91
CA ASN A 63 46.63 25.46 -44.98
C ASN A 63 45.82 25.37 -46.28
N ARG A 64 46.03 26.33 -47.19
CA ARG A 64 45.32 26.40 -48.48
C ARG A 64 45.66 25.26 -49.44
N ASP A 65 46.91 24.78 -49.46
CA ASP A 65 47.34 23.73 -50.40
C ASP A 65 46.77 22.36 -49.99
N ALA A 66 46.73 22.11 -48.68
CA ALA A 66 46.15 20.91 -48.10
C ALA A 66 44.63 21.00 -47.86
N GLU A 67 44.02 22.18 -48.03
CA GLU A 67 42.63 22.48 -47.67
C GLU A 67 42.27 22.04 -46.25
N ARG A 68 43.14 22.39 -45.29
CA ARG A 68 43.02 21.97 -43.89
C ARG A 68 42.98 23.16 -42.95
N ILE A 69 42.01 23.17 -42.04
CA ILE A 69 41.91 24.13 -40.94
C ILE A 69 42.40 23.44 -39.67
N THR A 70 43.30 24.08 -38.92
CA THR A 70 43.81 23.56 -37.65
C THR A 70 43.68 24.63 -36.58
N ALA A 71 42.88 24.36 -35.56
CA ALA A 71 42.76 25.18 -34.35
C ALA A 71 43.63 24.58 -33.24
N VAL A 72 44.45 25.39 -32.56
CA VAL A 72 45.39 24.94 -31.52
C VAL A 72 45.32 25.85 -30.30
N GLY A 73 45.43 25.24 -29.12
CA GLY A 73 45.56 25.93 -27.84
C GLY A 73 44.20 26.30 -27.25
N GLY A 74 43.64 25.41 -26.43
CA GLY A 74 42.37 25.62 -25.72
C GLY A 74 41.20 25.82 -26.67
N VAL A 75 41.05 24.93 -27.66
CA VAL A 75 39.97 25.02 -28.65
C VAL A 75 38.63 24.81 -27.96
N GLN A 76 37.71 25.75 -28.14
CA GLN A 76 36.34 25.67 -27.66
C GLN A 76 35.40 25.82 -28.85
N ILE A 77 34.56 24.81 -29.08
CA ILE A 77 33.55 24.80 -30.13
C ILE A 77 32.18 24.76 -29.45
N ASN A 78 31.32 25.70 -29.80
CA ASN A 78 29.92 25.67 -29.39
C ASN A 78 29.05 25.63 -30.65
N TYR A 79 28.25 24.58 -30.79
CA TYR A 79 27.43 24.35 -31.98
C TYR A 79 26.13 23.62 -31.63
N ALA A 80 24.98 24.24 -31.93
CA ALA A 80 23.66 23.66 -31.68
C ALA A 80 23.44 23.12 -30.24
N GLY A 81 24.05 23.77 -29.24
CA GLY A 81 23.97 23.36 -27.83
C GLY A 81 25.05 22.35 -27.40
N TYR A 82 25.77 21.73 -28.35
CA TYR A 82 26.98 20.96 -28.06
C TYR A 82 28.13 21.91 -27.73
N LYS A 83 28.87 21.58 -26.67
CA LYS A 83 30.06 22.33 -26.25
C LYS A 83 31.24 21.38 -26.21
N MET A 84 32.24 21.60 -27.05
CA MET A 84 33.46 20.81 -27.10
C MET A 84 34.64 21.65 -26.64
N VAL A 85 35.52 21.06 -25.85
CA VAL A 85 36.85 21.57 -25.51
C VAL A 85 37.88 20.54 -25.95
N ALA A 86 38.97 20.97 -26.58
CA ALA A 86 40.11 20.11 -26.96
C ALA A 86 41.41 20.92 -27.05
N GLN A 87 42.56 20.24 -27.05
CA GLN A 87 43.86 20.91 -27.23
C GLN A 87 44.11 21.33 -28.69
N ARG A 88 43.69 20.49 -29.65
CA ARG A 88 43.83 20.71 -31.08
C ARG A 88 42.63 20.14 -31.82
N VAL A 89 42.11 20.87 -32.80
CA VAL A 89 41.06 20.39 -33.72
C VAL A 89 41.52 20.64 -35.15
N GLU A 90 41.54 19.60 -35.96
CA GLU A 90 41.79 19.65 -37.39
C GLU A 90 40.51 19.39 -38.16
N TYR A 91 40.28 20.15 -39.23
CA TYR A 91 39.21 19.93 -40.17
C TYR A 91 39.78 19.87 -41.58
N ASP A 92 39.64 18.71 -42.21
CA ASP A 92 40.11 18.42 -43.56
C ASP A 92 38.94 18.59 -44.53
N GLN A 93 38.98 19.65 -45.34
CA GLN A 93 37.85 20.02 -46.21
C GLN A 93 37.68 19.06 -47.40
N LYS A 94 38.74 18.34 -47.81
CA LYS A 94 38.68 17.38 -48.92
C LYS A 94 37.95 16.11 -48.52
N SER A 95 38.23 15.61 -47.31
CA SER A 95 37.62 14.40 -46.79
C SER A 95 36.36 14.66 -45.95
N GLY A 96 36.09 15.92 -45.60
CA GLY A 96 34.99 16.28 -44.71
C GLY A 96 35.17 15.71 -43.31
N ARG A 97 36.39 15.45 -42.83
CA ARG A 97 36.65 14.90 -41.49
C ARG A 97 37.12 15.96 -40.51
N MET A 98 36.61 15.88 -39.29
CA MET A 98 37.08 16.62 -38.13
C MET A 98 37.82 15.68 -37.18
N THR A 99 39.05 16.03 -36.82
CA THR A 99 39.86 15.31 -35.83
C THR A 99 40.15 16.22 -34.64
N ALA A 100 39.64 15.88 -33.46
CA ALA A 100 40.01 16.52 -32.19
C ALA A 100 41.03 15.65 -31.43
N ILE A 101 42.01 16.29 -30.80
CA ILE A 101 43.13 15.63 -30.12
C ILE A 101 43.40 16.34 -28.79
N GLY A 102 43.54 15.53 -27.73
CA GLY A 102 44.04 15.90 -26.41
C GLY A 102 42.96 16.45 -25.48
N ASN A 103 42.71 15.75 -24.37
CA ASN A 103 41.78 16.09 -23.29
C ASN A 103 40.43 16.62 -23.82
N ILE A 104 39.78 15.82 -24.67
CA ILE A 104 38.52 16.22 -25.28
C ILE A 104 37.43 16.11 -24.22
N GLU A 105 36.64 17.17 -24.07
CA GLU A 105 35.40 17.17 -23.30
C GLU A 105 34.28 17.69 -24.19
N LEU A 106 33.25 16.88 -24.42
CA LEU A 106 32.06 17.20 -25.19
C LEU A 106 30.84 17.12 -24.28
N ILE A 107 30.12 18.23 -24.15
CA ILE A 107 28.85 18.32 -23.42
C ILE A 107 27.73 18.36 -24.46
N GLU A 108 26.82 17.41 -24.37
CA GLU A 108 25.63 17.33 -25.23
C GLU A 108 24.53 18.29 -24.74
N PRO A 109 23.57 18.67 -25.61
CA PRO A 109 22.41 19.47 -25.20
C PRO A 109 21.60 18.84 -24.04
N GLY A 110 21.62 17.51 -23.94
CA GLY A 110 20.98 16.75 -22.86
C GLY A 110 21.71 16.80 -21.51
N GLY A 111 22.91 17.38 -21.45
CA GLY A 111 23.71 17.51 -20.23
C GLY A 111 24.71 16.37 -19.98
N ASN A 112 24.71 15.32 -20.81
CA ASN A 112 25.73 14.27 -20.78
C ASN A 112 27.11 14.84 -21.09
N ARG A 113 28.14 14.31 -20.45
CA ARG A 113 29.54 14.68 -20.67
C ARG A 113 30.31 13.50 -21.24
N ILE A 114 31.01 13.74 -22.34
CA ILE A 114 31.79 12.74 -23.07
C ILE A 114 33.25 13.19 -23.05
N TYR A 115 34.14 12.31 -22.60
CA TYR A 115 35.58 12.53 -22.59
C TYR A 115 36.26 11.54 -23.54
N ALA A 116 37.32 11.99 -24.21
CA ALA A 116 38.13 11.19 -25.11
C ALA A 116 39.55 11.76 -25.27
N ASP A 117 40.50 10.92 -25.67
CA ASP A 117 41.85 11.38 -26.02
C ASP A 117 41.93 11.84 -27.47
N THR A 118 41.27 11.10 -28.37
CA THR A 118 41.19 11.41 -29.79
C THR A 118 39.79 11.12 -30.30
N LEU A 119 39.26 12.02 -31.12
CA LEU A 119 37.98 11.93 -31.80
C LEU A 119 38.20 12.21 -33.27
N ASP A 120 37.85 11.28 -34.15
CA ASP A 120 37.86 11.46 -35.60
C ASP A 120 36.44 11.20 -36.11
N VAL A 121 35.77 12.20 -36.66
CA VAL A 121 34.38 12.12 -37.12
C VAL A 121 34.23 12.76 -38.49
N THR A 122 33.28 12.27 -39.28
CA THR A 122 32.84 12.96 -40.49
C THR A 122 32.07 14.24 -40.13
N ASP A 123 32.00 15.19 -41.05
CA ASP A 123 31.33 16.49 -40.91
C ASP A 123 29.81 16.37 -40.66
N ASN A 124 29.21 15.28 -41.14
CA ASN A 124 27.83 14.88 -40.84
C ASN A 124 27.69 14.02 -39.57
N PHE A 125 28.79 13.73 -38.85
CA PHE A 125 28.85 12.88 -37.65
C PHE A 125 28.30 11.45 -37.85
N ALA A 126 28.18 10.98 -39.10
CA ALA A 126 27.66 9.66 -39.42
C ALA A 126 28.67 8.55 -39.05
N ASP A 127 29.94 8.76 -39.37
CA ASP A 127 31.01 7.80 -39.11
C ASP A 127 32.09 8.44 -38.25
N GLY A 128 32.68 7.65 -37.35
CA GLY A 128 33.77 8.17 -36.54
C GLY A 128 34.40 7.16 -35.60
N PHE A 129 35.57 7.49 -35.11
CA PHE A 129 36.33 6.73 -34.14
C PHE A 129 36.68 7.59 -32.93
N ILE A 130 36.52 7.03 -31.75
CA ILE A 130 36.93 7.58 -30.47
C ILE A 130 37.91 6.62 -29.82
N ASN A 131 38.97 7.18 -29.23
CA ASN A 131 39.87 6.45 -28.35
C ASN A 131 39.70 6.92 -26.89
N ALA A 132 39.75 5.98 -25.96
CA ALA A 132 39.57 6.21 -24.52
C ALA A 132 38.25 6.94 -24.18
N LEU A 133 37.11 6.40 -24.63
CA LEU A 133 35.79 6.98 -24.39
C LEU A 133 35.42 6.88 -22.91
N ARG A 134 34.97 7.99 -22.32
CA ARG A 134 34.24 7.99 -21.04
C ARG A 134 33.00 8.87 -21.15
N VAL A 135 31.84 8.32 -20.87
CA VAL A 135 30.57 9.03 -20.83
C VAL A 135 30.07 9.09 -19.40
N GLU A 136 29.68 10.29 -18.95
CA GLU A 136 29.02 10.55 -17.68
C GLU A 136 27.64 11.14 -17.99
N THR A 137 26.58 10.48 -17.53
CA THR A 137 25.20 10.94 -17.76
C THR A 137 24.71 11.83 -16.62
N THR A 138 23.61 12.53 -16.84
CA THR A 138 22.95 13.36 -15.80
C THR A 138 22.41 12.53 -14.63
N ASP A 139 22.20 11.22 -14.83
CA ASP A 139 21.69 10.30 -13.81
C ASP A 139 22.81 9.65 -12.98
N ASN A 140 24.04 10.17 -13.10
CA ASN A 140 25.28 9.67 -12.49
C ASN A 140 25.69 8.26 -12.94
N THR A 141 25.27 7.81 -14.13
CA THR A 141 25.78 6.57 -14.74
C THR A 141 27.04 6.85 -15.56
N ARG A 142 27.93 5.84 -15.61
CA ARG A 142 29.21 5.92 -16.30
C ARG A 142 29.36 4.79 -17.30
N LEU A 143 29.84 5.13 -18.48
CA LEU A 143 30.21 4.19 -19.53
C LEU A 143 31.63 4.49 -19.97
N ILE A 144 32.53 3.52 -19.87
CA ILE A 144 33.94 3.65 -20.26
C ILE A 144 34.22 2.63 -21.35
N ALA A 145 35.00 2.98 -22.37
CA ALA A 145 35.45 2.03 -23.38
C ALA A 145 36.85 2.36 -23.89
N GLU A 146 37.63 1.34 -24.24
CA GLU A 146 38.98 1.53 -24.78
C GLU A 146 38.92 2.22 -26.15
N SER A 147 37.97 1.81 -27.00
CA SER A 147 37.67 2.49 -28.25
C SER A 147 36.18 2.45 -28.56
N GLY A 148 35.72 3.44 -29.31
CA GLY A 148 34.37 3.53 -29.83
C GLY A 148 34.41 3.78 -31.33
N GLU A 149 33.59 3.07 -32.09
CA GLU A 149 33.42 3.26 -33.51
C GLU A 149 31.94 3.52 -33.80
N ARG A 150 31.67 4.58 -34.55
CA ARG A 150 30.34 4.89 -35.06
C ARG A 150 30.29 4.52 -36.53
N VAL A 151 29.29 3.72 -36.90
CA VAL A 151 29.16 3.15 -38.25
C VAL A 151 27.79 3.49 -38.82
N GLY A 152 27.76 4.09 -40.01
CA GLY A 152 26.56 4.33 -40.80
C GLY A 152 25.52 5.21 -40.11
N GLY A 153 25.96 6.10 -39.21
CA GLY A 153 25.12 7.05 -38.46
C GLY A 153 24.18 6.43 -37.42
N ASN A 154 24.11 5.10 -37.34
CA ASN A 154 23.05 4.38 -36.62
C ASN A 154 23.57 3.38 -35.59
N GLU A 155 24.83 2.95 -35.68
CA GLU A 155 25.43 2.03 -34.72
C GLU A 155 26.63 2.67 -34.04
N MET A 156 26.73 2.49 -32.72
CA MET A 156 27.90 2.81 -31.92
C MET A 156 28.43 1.52 -31.30
N ILE A 157 29.66 1.14 -31.66
CA ILE A 157 30.34 -0.06 -31.22
C ILE A 157 31.45 0.36 -30.26
N LEU A 158 31.36 -0.07 -29.01
CA LEU A 158 32.39 0.16 -28.01
C LEU A 158 33.15 -1.14 -27.73
N ASN A 159 34.46 -1.10 -27.87
CA ASN A 159 35.33 -2.24 -27.56
C ASN A 159 35.83 -2.14 -26.11
N ASN A 160 35.78 -3.25 -25.38
CA ASN A 160 36.16 -3.35 -23.97
C ASN A 160 35.41 -2.31 -23.10
N GLY A 161 34.08 -2.33 -23.17
CA GLY A 161 33.21 -1.41 -22.46
C GLY A 161 32.97 -1.80 -20.99
N ILE A 162 32.85 -0.80 -20.12
CA ILE A 162 32.50 -0.92 -18.70
C ILE A 162 31.32 0.00 -18.40
N TYR A 163 30.26 -0.54 -17.79
CA TYR A 163 29.10 0.20 -17.32
C TYR A 163 28.95 0.10 -15.79
N THR A 164 28.72 1.22 -15.12
CA THR A 164 28.42 1.26 -13.67
C THR A 164 27.60 2.50 -13.30
N ALA A 165 26.76 2.39 -12.27
CA ALA A 165 26.11 3.54 -11.63
C ALA A 165 26.86 4.03 -10.37
N CYS A 166 27.94 3.35 -9.97
CA CYS A 166 28.71 3.70 -8.78
C CYS A 166 29.69 4.84 -9.05
N LEU A 167 30.01 5.58 -7.99
CA LEU A 167 31.10 6.56 -8.04
C LEU A 167 32.45 5.84 -7.98
N PRO A 168 33.49 6.33 -8.70
CA PRO A 168 34.84 5.84 -8.51
C PRO A 168 35.31 6.14 -7.08
N CYS A 169 36.09 5.23 -6.50
CA CYS A 169 36.56 5.38 -5.14
C CYS A 169 37.48 6.60 -5.02
N ALA A 170 37.14 7.55 -4.13
CA ALA A 170 37.87 8.81 -3.99
C ALA A 170 39.32 8.61 -3.50
N GLU A 171 39.55 7.63 -2.62
CA GLU A 171 40.87 7.34 -2.05
C GLU A 171 41.75 6.50 -2.99
N ASN A 172 41.15 5.63 -3.79
CA ASN A 172 41.85 4.78 -4.74
C ASN A 172 41.06 4.64 -6.05
N PRO A 173 41.25 5.58 -7.00
CA PRO A 173 40.52 5.58 -8.27
C PRO A 173 40.71 4.33 -9.13
N ASP A 174 41.81 3.58 -8.92
CA ASP A 174 42.11 2.35 -9.65
C ASP A 174 41.35 1.12 -9.10
N LYS A 175 40.74 1.24 -7.91
CA LYS A 175 39.92 0.17 -7.33
C LYS A 175 38.61 0.04 -8.13
N PRO A 176 38.21 -1.17 -8.55
CA PRO A 176 36.93 -1.37 -9.19
C PRO A 176 35.76 -0.85 -8.34
N PRO A 177 34.72 -0.26 -8.95
CA PRO A 177 33.50 0.12 -8.26
C PRO A 177 32.82 -1.09 -7.61
N LEU A 178 31.87 -0.83 -6.71
CA LEU A 178 31.18 -1.89 -5.96
C LEU A 178 30.55 -2.92 -6.90
N TRP A 179 29.92 -2.47 -7.99
CA TRP A 179 29.51 -3.32 -9.10
C TRP A 179 29.77 -2.66 -10.45
N GLN A 180 30.02 -3.49 -11.47
CA GLN A 180 30.12 -3.05 -12.87
C GLN A 180 29.81 -4.19 -13.85
N ILE A 181 29.44 -3.82 -15.07
CA ILE A 181 29.32 -4.75 -16.19
C ILE A 181 30.47 -4.49 -17.15
N ARG A 182 31.35 -5.47 -17.33
CA ARG A 182 32.42 -5.43 -18.33
C ARG A 182 32.03 -6.27 -19.54
N ALA A 183 32.12 -5.73 -20.74
CA ALA A 183 31.81 -6.45 -21.97
C ALA A 183 32.96 -6.28 -22.99
N GLU A 184 33.29 -7.34 -23.71
CA GLU A 184 34.31 -7.27 -24.77
C GLU A 184 33.84 -6.35 -25.92
N ARG A 185 32.54 -6.34 -26.20
CA ARG A 185 31.93 -5.51 -27.23
C ARG A 185 30.54 -5.05 -26.80
N VAL A 186 30.29 -3.74 -26.88
CA VAL A 186 28.99 -3.11 -26.61
C VAL A 186 28.50 -2.48 -27.89
N VAL A 187 27.33 -2.88 -28.38
CA VAL A 187 26.74 -2.33 -29.60
C VAL A 187 25.46 -1.61 -29.22
N GLN A 188 25.47 -0.28 -29.33
CA GLN A 188 24.24 0.52 -29.29
C GLN A 188 23.72 0.68 -30.71
N ASN A 189 22.50 0.21 -30.96
CA ASN A 189 21.84 0.38 -32.24
C ASN A 189 20.69 1.40 -32.09
N GLY A 190 20.80 2.52 -32.80
CA GLY A 190 19.84 3.62 -32.77
C GLY A 190 18.51 3.32 -33.47
N GLN A 191 18.49 2.37 -34.40
CA GLN A 191 17.26 1.96 -35.09
C GLN A 191 16.41 1.05 -34.20
N THR A 192 17.03 0.05 -33.57
CA THR A 192 16.35 -0.87 -32.65
C THR A 192 16.23 -0.29 -31.26
N GLN A 193 16.96 0.79 -30.93
CA GLN A 193 17.08 1.39 -29.60
C GLN A 193 17.48 0.34 -28.56
N THR A 194 18.55 -0.41 -28.85
CA THR A 194 19.11 -1.44 -27.96
C THR A 194 20.58 -1.21 -27.68
N ILE A 195 20.99 -1.62 -26.48
CA ILE A 195 22.38 -1.81 -26.10
C ILE A 195 22.60 -3.31 -25.94
N ARG A 196 23.45 -3.88 -26.79
CA ARG A 196 23.83 -5.30 -26.79
C ARG A 196 25.25 -5.43 -26.25
N LEU A 197 25.39 -6.12 -25.14
CA LEU A 197 26.66 -6.42 -24.47
C LEU A 197 27.05 -7.86 -24.81
N GLU A 198 28.16 -8.05 -25.52
CA GLU A 198 28.67 -9.37 -25.90
C GLU A 198 29.77 -9.82 -24.95
N LYS A 199 29.67 -11.08 -24.51
CA LYS A 199 30.54 -11.71 -23.49
C LYS A 199 30.65 -10.84 -22.24
N ALA A 200 29.50 -10.37 -21.76
CA ALA A 200 29.41 -9.53 -20.59
C ALA A 200 29.76 -10.33 -19.33
N ARG A 201 30.50 -9.71 -18.41
CA ARG A 201 30.80 -10.19 -17.07
C ARG A 201 30.23 -9.19 -16.08
N PHE A 202 29.35 -9.67 -15.21
CA PHE A 202 28.90 -8.89 -14.07
C PHE A 202 29.90 -9.08 -12.95
N GLU A 203 30.58 -8.00 -12.57
CA GLU A 203 31.58 -7.97 -11.51
C GLU A 203 30.98 -7.31 -10.26
N LEU A 204 31.16 -7.95 -9.11
CA LEU A 204 30.78 -7.45 -7.79
C LEU A 204 32.01 -7.53 -6.87
N PHE A 205 32.34 -6.43 -6.19
CA PHE A 205 33.58 -6.30 -5.40
C PHE A 205 34.86 -6.68 -6.19
N GLY A 206 34.87 -6.41 -7.50
CA GLY A 206 35.99 -6.77 -8.40
C GLY A 206 36.05 -8.24 -8.82
N HIS A 207 35.09 -9.07 -8.41
CA HIS A 207 35.01 -10.49 -8.78
C HIS A 207 33.86 -10.73 -9.77
N SER A 208 34.13 -11.47 -10.85
CA SER A 208 33.10 -11.87 -11.83
C SER A 208 32.15 -12.91 -11.21
N ILE A 209 30.89 -12.55 -10.97
CA ILE A 209 29.87 -13.46 -10.39
C ILE A 209 28.97 -14.10 -11.44
N ALA A 210 28.82 -13.49 -12.62
CA ALA A 210 28.05 -14.04 -13.72
C ALA A 210 28.68 -13.68 -15.06
N THR A 211 28.65 -14.62 -16.02
CA THR A 211 29.06 -14.38 -17.41
C THR A 211 27.87 -14.63 -18.32
N LEU A 212 27.51 -13.63 -19.10
CA LEU A 212 26.40 -13.66 -20.03
C LEU A 212 26.98 -13.62 -21.46
N PRO A 213 26.68 -14.60 -22.34
CA PRO A 213 27.22 -14.59 -23.70
C PRO A 213 26.73 -13.37 -24.48
N VAL A 214 25.47 -12.98 -24.27
CA VAL A 214 24.86 -11.75 -24.81
C VAL A 214 23.85 -11.25 -23.79
N LEU A 215 23.88 -9.96 -23.46
CA LEU A 215 22.85 -9.26 -22.71
C LEU A 215 22.34 -8.09 -23.57
N GLU A 216 21.04 -8.01 -23.79
CA GLU A 216 20.43 -6.93 -24.57
C GLU A 216 19.45 -6.15 -23.68
N MET A 217 19.61 -4.83 -23.65
CA MET A 217 18.81 -3.93 -22.82
C MET A 217 18.33 -2.73 -23.64
N PRO A 218 17.20 -2.10 -23.26
CA PRO A 218 16.79 -0.84 -23.88
C PRO A 218 17.85 0.24 -23.70
N ASP A 219 18.04 1.03 -24.76
CA ASP A 219 18.73 2.31 -24.66
C ASP A 219 17.92 3.31 -23.79
N HIS A 220 18.57 4.30 -23.17
CA HIS A 220 17.98 5.35 -22.34
C HIS A 220 16.86 6.14 -23.05
N THR A 221 16.83 6.10 -24.38
CA THR A 221 15.77 6.69 -25.21
C THR A 221 14.43 5.96 -25.11
N VAL A 222 14.41 4.73 -24.58
CA VAL A 222 13.22 3.86 -24.49
C VAL A 222 12.93 3.46 -23.06
N LYS A 223 11.79 3.91 -22.53
CA LYS A 223 11.35 3.58 -21.16
C LYS A 223 10.85 2.15 -20.98
N ARG A 224 10.43 1.46 -22.06
CA ARG A 224 9.80 0.13 -22.01
C ARG A 224 10.23 -0.72 -23.18
N LYS A 225 10.79 -1.91 -22.92
CA LYS A 225 11.18 -2.88 -23.94
C LYS A 225 11.04 -4.31 -23.41
N SER A 226 10.69 -5.24 -24.30
CA SER A 226 10.61 -6.66 -23.96
C SER A 226 11.99 -7.23 -23.58
N GLY A 227 12.03 -8.11 -22.58
CA GLY A 227 13.26 -8.75 -22.10
C GLY A 227 13.08 -9.47 -20.76
N PHE A 228 14.14 -10.17 -20.33
CA PHE A 228 14.18 -10.78 -19.00
C PHE A 228 14.33 -9.72 -17.92
N LEU A 229 13.57 -9.89 -16.84
CA LEU A 229 13.74 -9.11 -15.60
C LEU A 229 14.67 -9.87 -14.64
N PHE A 230 15.11 -9.20 -13.58
CA PHE A 230 15.91 -9.83 -12.55
C PHE A 230 15.15 -10.98 -11.88
N PRO A 231 15.82 -12.13 -11.64
CA PRO A 231 15.18 -13.27 -11.01
C PRO A 231 15.00 -13.04 -9.51
N THR A 232 14.02 -13.72 -8.93
CA THR A 232 13.76 -13.73 -7.49
C THR A 232 13.92 -15.15 -6.97
N MET A 233 14.45 -15.31 -5.75
CA MET A 233 14.60 -16.63 -5.12
C MET A 233 13.66 -16.72 -3.92
N LYS A 234 13.26 -17.92 -3.50
CA LYS A 234 12.41 -18.12 -2.32
C LYS A 234 12.81 -19.41 -1.64
N VAL A 235 12.73 -19.48 -0.32
CA VAL A 235 12.86 -20.72 0.44
C VAL A 235 11.67 -20.82 1.36
N ALA A 236 10.96 -21.94 1.32
CA ALA A 236 9.84 -22.23 2.21
C ALA A 236 9.79 -23.73 2.50
N ASP A 237 9.40 -24.12 3.72
CA ASP A 237 9.51 -25.51 4.20
C ASP A 237 8.82 -26.52 3.27
N ASN A 238 7.57 -26.25 2.87
CA ASN A 238 6.79 -27.18 2.03
C ASN A 238 7.04 -27.01 0.50
N LEU A 239 7.66 -25.90 0.08
CA LEU A 239 7.97 -25.63 -1.33
C LEU A 239 9.42 -25.95 -1.71
N GLY A 240 10.31 -25.97 -0.73
CA GLY A 240 11.76 -26.02 -0.90
C GLY A 240 12.33 -24.70 -1.43
N PHE A 241 13.41 -24.81 -2.22
CA PHE A 241 14.01 -23.66 -2.91
C PHE A 241 13.26 -23.35 -4.21
N GLY A 242 12.88 -22.09 -4.41
CA GLY A 242 12.21 -21.55 -5.57
C GLY A 242 13.08 -20.53 -6.31
N LEU A 243 13.11 -20.60 -7.65
CA LEU A 243 13.72 -19.59 -8.51
C LEU A 243 12.70 -19.11 -9.55
N SER A 244 12.35 -17.84 -9.50
CA SER A 244 11.42 -17.16 -10.42
C SER A 244 12.18 -16.35 -11.45
N ILE A 245 11.84 -16.53 -12.73
CA ILE A 245 12.44 -15.82 -13.86
C ILE A 245 11.32 -15.10 -14.63
N PRO A 246 11.17 -13.78 -14.49
CA PRO A 246 10.16 -13.01 -15.21
C PRO A 246 10.64 -12.61 -16.61
N TYR A 247 9.77 -12.73 -17.60
CA TYR A 247 9.95 -12.18 -18.94
C TYR A 247 8.89 -11.13 -19.23
N TYR A 248 9.34 -9.88 -19.41
CA TYR A 248 8.49 -8.75 -19.74
C TYR A 248 8.31 -8.64 -21.26
N TYR A 249 7.08 -8.49 -21.72
CA TYR A 249 6.73 -8.38 -23.13
C TYR A 249 5.86 -7.15 -23.37
N VAL A 250 6.40 -6.19 -24.11
CA VAL A 250 5.68 -4.98 -24.54
C VAL A 250 4.83 -5.33 -25.75
N ILE A 251 3.51 -5.32 -25.59
CA ILE A 251 2.55 -5.61 -26.67
C ILE A 251 2.34 -4.35 -27.52
N ASN A 252 2.07 -3.21 -26.87
CA ASN A 252 1.91 -1.91 -27.51
C ASN A 252 2.13 -0.76 -26.49
N LYS A 253 1.87 0.49 -26.89
CA LYS A 253 2.09 1.67 -26.03
C LYS A 253 1.27 1.66 -24.74
N SER A 254 0.10 1.02 -24.72
CA SER A 254 -0.82 0.95 -23.60
C SER A 254 -0.91 -0.43 -22.92
N ALA A 255 -0.27 -1.46 -23.48
CA ALA A 255 -0.42 -2.85 -23.06
C ALA A 255 0.93 -3.54 -22.81
N ASP A 256 1.05 -4.33 -21.74
CA ASP A 256 2.14 -5.28 -21.55
C ASP A 256 1.68 -6.62 -20.95
N LEU A 257 2.53 -7.62 -21.10
CA LEU A 257 2.41 -8.95 -20.52
C LEU A 257 3.72 -9.32 -19.84
N THR A 258 3.67 -9.75 -18.59
CA THR A 258 4.80 -10.36 -17.88
C THR A 258 4.49 -11.83 -17.67
N VAL A 259 5.37 -12.72 -18.12
CA VAL A 259 5.26 -14.16 -17.86
C VAL A 259 6.38 -14.56 -16.93
N THR A 260 6.05 -15.14 -15.78
CA THR A 260 7.02 -15.58 -14.78
C THR A 260 6.98 -17.08 -14.66
N GLY A 261 8.12 -17.73 -14.87
CA GLY A 261 8.29 -19.15 -14.58
C GLY A 261 9.02 -19.32 -13.26
N THR A 262 8.40 -20.04 -12.32
CA THR A 262 8.98 -20.33 -11.00
C THR A 262 9.20 -21.82 -10.85
N GLY A 263 10.46 -22.24 -10.66
CA GLY A 263 10.80 -23.64 -10.37
C GLY A 263 11.03 -23.85 -8.89
N TYR A 264 10.19 -24.67 -8.25
CA TYR A 264 10.32 -25.13 -6.87
C TYR A 264 10.96 -26.51 -6.82
N THR A 265 11.91 -26.74 -5.91
CA THR A 265 12.57 -28.04 -5.77
C THR A 265 11.62 -29.15 -5.34
N THR A 266 10.59 -28.82 -4.54
CA THR A 266 9.63 -29.80 -4.02
C THR A 266 8.35 -29.85 -4.87
N GLN A 267 7.75 -28.70 -5.17
CA GLN A 267 6.43 -28.65 -5.83
C GLN A 267 6.47 -28.59 -7.37
N GLY A 268 7.63 -28.29 -7.98
CA GLY A 268 7.77 -28.27 -9.43
C GLY A 268 7.56 -26.89 -10.05
N PHE A 269 6.97 -26.84 -11.24
CA PHE A 269 6.94 -25.62 -12.06
C PHE A 269 5.62 -24.87 -11.97
N LEU A 270 5.66 -23.67 -11.40
CA LEU A 270 4.58 -22.69 -11.39
C LEU A 270 4.74 -21.72 -12.57
N LEU A 271 3.67 -21.50 -13.31
CA LEU A 271 3.62 -20.49 -14.36
C LEU A 271 2.66 -19.37 -13.97
N GLU A 272 3.11 -18.13 -14.07
CA GLU A 272 2.33 -16.93 -13.80
C GLU A 272 2.31 -16.03 -15.05
N GLY A 273 1.17 -15.39 -15.31
CA GLY A 273 1.01 -14.38 -16.34
C GLY A 273 0.30 -13.15 -15.78
N GLU A 274 0.89 -11.98 -15.96
CA GLU A 274 0.32 -10.67 -15.62
C GLU A 274 0.16 -9.83 -16.89
N TYR A 275 -1.07 -9.56 -17.30
CA TYR A 275 -1.39 -8.65 -18.38
C TYR A 275 -1.90 -7.32 -17.83
N ARG A 276 -1.30 -6.20 -18.25
CA ARG A 276 -1.71 -4.84 -17.84
C ARG A 276 -2.09 -4.01 -19.04
N GLN A 277 -3.22 -3.32 -18.92
CA GLN A 277 -3.75 -2.43 -19.94
C GLN A 277 -4.06 -1.06 -19.35
N ARG A 278 -3.60 -0.01 -20.04
CA ARG A 278 -3.95 1.39 -19.76
C ARG A 278 -4.85 1.95 -20.86
N LEU A 279 -6.06 2.34 -20.49
CA LEU A 279 -7.03 3.01 -21.33
C LEU A 279 -6.99 4.53 -21.04
N GLU A 280 -7.75 5.33 -21.79
CA GLU A 280 -7.80 6.79 -21.57
C GLU A 280 -8.41 7.15 -20.21
N ASN A 281 -9.41 6.39 -19.79
CA ASN A 281 -10.21 6.62 -18.59
C ASN A 281 -9.85 5.69 -17.43
N GLY A 282 -8.85 4.81 -17.56
CA GLY A 282 -8.58 3.82 -16.52
C GLY A 282 -7.48 2.83 -16.85
N THR A 283 -7.30 1.87 -15.94
CA THR A 283 -6.37 0.76 -16.08
C THR A 283 -7.01 -0.52 -15.59
N TYR A 284 -6.66 -1.64 -16.19
CA TYR A 284 -6.97 -2.94 -15.62
C TYR A 284 -5.78 -3.89 -15.72
N THR A 285 -5.73 -4.83 -14.79
CA THR A 285 -4.74 -5.90 -14.71
C THR A 285 -5.49 -7.23 -14.68
N LEU A 286 -4.98 -8.21 -15.42
CA LEU A 286 -5.41 -9.60 -15.38
C LEU A 286 -4.20 -10.44 -14.98
N ARG A 287 -4.35 -11.28 -13.98
CA ARG A 287 -3.34 -12.23 -13.53
C ARG A 287 -3.90 -13.64 -13.62
N ALA A 288 -3.08 -14.58 -14.03
CA ALA A 288 -3.39 -15.99 -13.99
C ALA A 288 -2.15 -16.75 -13.54
N ALA A 289 -2.34 -17.79 -12.75
CA ALA A 289 -1.25 -18.67 -12.34
C ALA A 289 -1.74 -20.11 -12.26
N GLY A 290 -0.84 -21.05 -12.47
CA GLY A 290 -1.14 -22.46 -12.34
C GLY A 290 0.10 -23.33 -12.17
N ILE A 291 -0.08 -24.42 -11.43
CA ILE A 291 0.94 -25.43 -11.16
C ILE A 291 0.29 -26.82 -11.22
N ASN A 292 1.08 -27.80 -11.60
CA ASN A 292 0.80 -29.21 -11.33
C ASN A 292 1.87 -29.70 -10.35
N GLN A 293 1.47 -29.92 -9.10
CA GLN A 293 2.36 -30.24 -7.99
C GLN A 293 3.04 -31.60 -8.19
N MET A 294 4.35 -31.67 -7.93
CA MET A 294 5.10 -32.92 -8.00
C MET A 294 5.03 -33.75 -6.71
N ASP A 295 4.96 -33.09 -5.55
CA ASP A 295 4.96 -33.75 -4.24
C ASP A 295 3.97 -33.08 -3.27
N PRO A 296 2.65 -33.19 -3.52
CA PRO A 296 1.62 -32.67 -2.62
C PRO A 296 1.65 -33.33 -1.23
N GLY A 297 2.23 -34.54 -1.10
CA GLY A 297 2.30 -35.28 0.16
C GLY A 297 3.22 -34.67 1.22
N VAL A 298 4.04 -33.67 0.86
CA VAL A 298 4.83 -32.88 1.81
C VAL A 298 3.94 -31.92 2.61
N PHE A 299 2.82 -31.46 2.02
CA PHE A 299 1.82 -30.73 2.75
C PHE A 299 1.10 -31.65 3.75
N ARG A 300 0.51 -31.03 4.78
CA ARG A 300 -0.19 -31.77 5.83
C ARG A 300 -1.38 -32.53 5.23
N ALA A 301 -1.51 -33.82 5.51
CA ALA A 301 -2.66 -34.58 5.04
C ALA A 301 -3.99 -33.93 5.50
N GLY A 302 -4.96 -33.79 4.59
CA GLY A 302 -6.27 -33.18 4.86
C GLY A 302 -6.34 -31.68 4.60
N THR A 303 -5.26 -31.03 4.14
CA THR A 303 -5.29 -29.64 3.70
C THR A 303 -5.51 -29.51 2.19
N SER A 304 -6.08 -28.39 1.75
CA SER A 304 -6.44 -28.15 0.34
C SER A 304 -5.24 -28.18 -0.62
N ASP A 305 -4.04 -27.86 -0.14
CA ASP A 305 -2.77 -27.96 -0.86
C ASP A 305 -2.16 -29.36 -0.93
N ALA A 306 -2.57 -30.28 -0.03
CA ALA A 306 -2.22 -31.70 -0.08
C ALA A 306 -3.18 -32.53 -0.96
N GLU A 307 -4.43 -32.07 -1.13
CA GLU A 307 -5.48 -32.82 -1.81
C GLU A 307 -5.52 -32.65 -3.34
N ALA A 308 -4.90 -31.59 -3.88
CA ALA A 308 -5.00 -31.23 -5.29
C ALA A 308 -3.62 -31.12 -5.95
N ASP A 309 -3.40 -31.92 -7.00
CA ASP A 309 -2.19 -31.83 -7.82
C ASP A 309 -2.22 -30.58 -8.72
N GLY A 310 -3.32 -30.40 -9.46
CA GLY A 310 -3.52 -29.29 -10.38
C GLY A 310 -4.23 -28.11 -9.73
N ARG A 311 -3.52 -26.99 -9.55
CA ARG A 311 -4.04 -25.81 -8.86
C ARG A 311 -3.78 -24.54 -9.66
N GLY A 312 -4.63 -23.54 -9.49
CA GLY A 312 -4.51 -22.29 -10.22
C GLY A 312 -5.46 -21.20 -9.76
N MET A 313 -5.22 -20.00 -10.27
CA MET A 313 -6.08 -18.84 -10.04
C MET A 313 -6.18 -17.94 -11.27
N ILE A 314 -7.24 -17.14 -11.30
CA ILE A 314 -7.38 -15.95 -12.14
C ILE A 314 -7.78 -14.79 -11.24
N ALA A 315 -7.04 -13.69 -11.30
CA ALA A 315 -7.37 -12.45 -10.60
C ALA A 315 -7.43 -11.28 -11.57
N THR A 316 -8.27 -10.29 -11.28
CA THR A 316 -8.39 -9.07 -12.07
C THR A 316 -8.70 -7.87 -11.19
N THR A 317 -8.02 -6.77 -11.48
CA THR A 317 -8.26 -5.49 -10.82
C THR A 317 -8.48 -4.43 -11.88
N GLY A 318 -9.53 -3.63 -11.74
CA GLY A 318 -9.88 -2.54 -12.66
C GLY A 318 -10.12 -1.24 -11.92
N GLN A 319 -9.59 -0.13 -12.43
CA GLN A 319 -9.77 1.21 -11.87
C GLN A 319 -10.02 2.21 -12.98
N PHE A 320 -11.20 2.82 -12.95
CA PHE A 320 -11.70 3.71 -14.01
C PHE A 320 -12.21 5.01 -13.42
N LYS A 321 -11.79 6.13 -13.99
CA LYS A 321 -12.36 7.45 -13.74
C LYS A 321 -13.36 7.74 -14.86
N ILE A 322 -14.64 7.64 -14.56
CA ILE A 322 -15.73 7.98 -15.49
C ILE A 322 -15.66 9.49 -15.82
N ASN A 323 -15.43 10.31 -14.80
CA ASN A 323 -15.15 11.74 -14.88
C ASN A 323 -14.40 12.20 -13.61
N PRO A 324 -14.04 13.48 -13.43
CA PRO A 324 -13.32 13.94 -12.23
C PRO A 324 -14.02 13.70 -10.88
N ARG A 325 -15.33 13.39 -10.90
CA ARG A 325 -16.15 13.16 -9.71
C ARG A 325 -16.56 11.69 -9.53
N TRP A 326 -16.49 10.87 -10.57
CA TRP A 326 -17.02 9.50 -10.52
C TRP A 326 -15.94 8.49 -10.89
N ALA A 327 -15.76 7.51 -10.02
CA ALA A 327 -14.84 6.39 -10.19
C ALA A 327 -15.60 5.06 -10.10
N PHE A 328 -15.24 4.11 -10.95
CA PHE A 328 -15.73 2.75 -10.96
C PHE A 328 -14.54 1.79 -10.95
N GLY A 329 -14.65 0.69 -10.24
CA GLY A 329 -13.60 -0.30 -10.23
C GLY A 329 -14.04 -1.63 -9.65
N TRP A 330 -13.12 -2.60 -9.73
CA TRP A 330 -13.29 -3.92 -9.16
C TRP A 330 -11.94 -4.48 -8.74
N ASP A 331 -11.98 -5.45 -7.85
CA ASP A 331 -10.86 -6.32 -7.50
C ASP A 331 -11.42 -7.70 -7.24
N GLY A 332 -10.99 -8.71 -7.98
CA GLY A 332 -11.58 -10.03 -7.94
C GLY A 332 -10.57 -11.13 -8.19
N MET A 333 -10.70 -12.23 -7.45
CA MET A 333 -9.88 -13.43 -7.55
C MET A 333 -10.79 -14.66 -7.51
N LEU A 334 -10.46 -15.61 -8.36
CA LEU A 334 -10.99 -16.95 -8.34
C LEU A 334 -9.82 -17.92 -8.31
N GLN A 335 -9.89 -18.93 -7.46
CA GLN A 335 -8.87 -19.95 -7.31
C GLN A 335 -9.51 -21.34 -7.23
N THR A 336 -8.76 -22.36 -7.64
CA THR A 336 -9.24 -23.75 -7.74
C THR A 336 -9.58 -24.37 -6.39
N ASP A 337 -8.89 -23.93 -5.35
CA ASP A 337 -9.00 -24.37 -3.96
C ASP A 337 -8.96 -23.15 -3.03
N SER A 338 -9.02 -23.37 -1.72
CA SER A 338 -9.12 -22.31 -0.71
C SER A 338 -7.87 -21.47 -0.56
N ASN A 339 -6.65 -22.02 -0.70
CA ASN A 339 -5.43 -21.32 -0.30
C ASN A 339 -4.36 -21.19 -1.38
N PHE A 340 -4.63 -21.53 -2.65
CA PHE A 340 -3.63 -21.54 -3.73
C PHE A 340 -2.77 -20.26 -3.80
N ALA A 341 -3.39 -19.08 -3.88
CA ALA A 341 -2.63 -17.85 -4.05
C ALA A 341 -1.73 -17.56 -2.82
N ARG A 342 -2.22 -17.90 -1.62
CA ARG A 342 -1.49 -17.85 -0.36
C ARG A 342 -0.35 -18.86 -0.28
N THR A 343 -0.56 -20.14 -0.64
CA THR A 343 0.46 -21.21 -0.61
C THR A 343 1.71 -20.80 -1.40
N TYR A 344 1.52 -20.22 -2.59
CA TYR A 344 2.64 -19.85 -3.47
C TYR A 344 3.13 -18.41 -3.26
N SER A 345 2.53 -17.65 -2.33
CA SER A 345 2.77 -16.21 -2.10
C SER A 345 2.71 -15.39 -3.38
N LEU A 346 1.61 -15.54 -4.12
CA LEU A 346 1.40 -14.78 -5.35
C LEU A 346 1.23 -13.31 -5.00
N LYS A 347 2.03 -12.45 -5.67
CA LYS A 347 2.17 -11.04 -5.33
C LYS A 347 0.82 -10.33 -5.18
N GLY A 348 0.52 -9.86 -3.97
CA GLY A 348 -0.68 -9.09 -3.66
C GLY A 348 -1.97 -9.91 -3.65
N LEU A 349 -1.87 -11.23 -3.58
CA LEU A 349 -2.99 -12.19 -3.55
C LEU A 349 -2.84 -13.21 -2.41
N ASP A 350 -1.87 -13.03 -1.52
CA ASP A 350 -1.44 -14.00 -0.51
C ASP A 350 -1.87 -13.65 0.92
N SER A 351 -2.83 -12.72 1.08
CA SER A 351 -3.47 -12.41 2.36
C SER A 351 -4.33 -13.58 2.87
N SER A 352 -4.53 -13.68 4.19
CA SER A 352 -5.44 -14.67 4.78
C SER A 352 -6.89 -14.49 4.32
N VAL A 353 -7.30 -13.26 4.02
CA VAL A 353 -8.61 -12.96 3.43
C VAL A 353 -8.40 -12.04 2.23
N PHE A 354 -8.93 -12.42 1.07
CA PHE A 354 -8.97 -11.58 -0.12
C PHE A 354 -10.40 -11.05 -0.33
N VAL A 355 -10.56 -9.73 -0.42
CA VAL A 355 -11.88 -9.12 -0.60
C VAL A 355 -12.16 -8.96 -2.09
N ASN A 356 -13.00 -9.84 -2.63
CA ASN A 356 -13.59 -9.67 -3.93
C ASN A 356 -14.58 -8.51 -3.87
N GLN A 357 -14.41 -7.47 -4.67
CA GLN A 357 -15.25 -6.28 -4.64
C GLN A 357 -15.48 -5.67 -6.02
N VAL A 358 -16.64 -5.01 -6.14
CA VAL A 358 -16.94 -4.06 -7.21
C VAL A 358 -17.52 -2.81 -6.58
N TYR A 359 -17.10 -1.63 -7.06
CA TYR A 359 -17.48 -0.36 -6.45
C TYR A 359 -17.75 0.74 -7.47
N LEU A 360 -18.61 1.67 -7.06
CA LEU A 360 -18.90 2.93 -7.73
C LEU A 360 -18.86 4.04 -6.68
N THR A 361 -17.94 5.00 -6.84
CA THR A 361 -17.75 6.11 -5.91
C THR A 361 -17.96 7.44 -6.63
N GLY A 362 -18.76 8.31 -6.03
CA GLY A 362 -19.06 9.67 -6.49
C GLY A 362 -18.63 10.70 -5.44
N LEU A 363 -17.68 11.57 -5.79
CA LEU A 363 -17.18 12.65 -4.95
C LEU A 363 -17.64 14.01 -5.50
N GLY A 364 -18.53 14.66 -4.76
CA GLY A 364 -18.91 16.05 -4.97
C GLY A 364 -18.05 17.02 -4.15
N ASN A 365 -18.35 18.32 -4.24
CA ASN A 365 -17.68 19.33 -3.41
C ASN A 365 -18.10 19.26 -1.93
N ARG A 366 -19.29 18.73 -1.66
CA ARG A 366 -19.92 18.63 -0.33
C ARG A 366 -20.65 17.31 -0.09
N ASN A 367 -20.85 16.52 -1.14
CA ASN A 367 -21.69 15.33 -1.12
C ASN A 367 -20.85 14.12 -1.48
N TYR A 368 -21.20 12.98 -0.91
CA TYR A 368 -20.51 11.71 -1.08
C TYR A 368 -21.51 10.63 -1.49
N PHE A 369 -21.12 9.78 -2.43
CA PHE A 369 -21.85 8.58 -2.82
C PHE A 369 -20.85 7.44 -2.94
N ASP A 370 -21.16 6.30 -2.35
CA ASP A 370 -20.37 5.08 -2.51
C ASP A 370 -21.32 3.88 -2.53
N MET A 371 -21.08 2.97 -3.46
CA MET A 371 -21.87 1.75 -3.59
C MET A 371 -20.90 0.61 -3.88
N ARG A 372 -20.95 -0.44 -3.06
CA ARG A 372 -20.06 -1.60 -3.16
C ARG A 372 -20.85 -2.89 -3.07
N ALA A 373 -20.39 -3.90 -3.79
CA ALA A 373 -20.71 -5.28 -3.48
C ALA A 373 -19.40 -6.01 -3.25
N PHE A 374 -19.34 -6.82 -2.19
CA PHE A 374 -18.12 -7.51 -1.83
C PHE A 374 -18.37 -8.88 -1.17
N TYR A 375 -17.36 -9.74 -1.29
CA TYR A 375 -17.33 -11.11 -0.80
C TYR A 375 -15.91 -11.42 -0.31
N PHE A 376 -15.82 -12.07 0.85
CA PHE A 376 -14.56 -12.42 1.48
C PHE A 376 -14.15 -13.84 1.07
N ASP A 377 -13.04 -13.96 0.34
CA ASP A 377 -12.38 -15.22 0.01
C ASP A 377 -11.36 -15.52 1.11
N VAL A 378 -11.73 -16.41 2.04
CA VAL A 378 -10.87 -16.82 3.16
C VAL A 378 -9.90 -17.89 2.66
N GLN A 379 -8.60 -17.61 2.78
CA GLN A 379 -7.52 -18.42 2.23
C GLN A 379 -6.87 -19.33 3.28
N ASP A 380 -7.64 -20.24 3.86
CA ASP A 380 -7.16 -21.20 4.84
C ASP A 380 -6.91 -22.58 4.20
N ALA A 381 -5.82 -23.24 4.60
CA ALA A 381 -5.49 -24.58 4.11
C ALA A 381 -6.44 -25.67 4.65
N CYS A 382 -7.08 -25.39 5.78
CA CYS A 382 -7.82 -26.35 6.60
C CYS A 382 -9.32 -26.23 6.34
N ASP A 383 -9.81 -26.90 5.29
CA ASP A 383 -11.23 -26.84 4.93
C ASP A 383 -12.12 -27.85 5.67
N SER A 384 -11.59 -28.92 6.28
CA SER A 384 -12.44 -30.04 6.74
C SER A 384 -11.88 -31.03 7.80
N ASP A 385 -10.82 -30.73 8.56
CA ASP A 385 -10.21 -31.73 9.49
C ASP A 385 -10.36 -31.41 11.00
N GLU A 386 -10.87 -32.42 11.72
CA GLU A 386 -10.95 -32.58 13.18
C GLU A 386 -9.59 -32.40 13.87
N ARG A 387 -8.48 -32.69 13.18
CA ARG A 387 -7.11 -32.54 13.70
C ARG A 387 -6.54 -31.13 13.54
N CYS A 388 -7.24 -30.24 12.86
CA CYS A 388 -6.95 -28.81 12.78
C CYS A 388 -7.86 -27.99 13.71
N GLY A 389 -8.55 -28.64 14.64
CA GLY A 389 -9.43 -27.99 15.63
C GLY A 389 -10.88 -27.81 15.19
N ARG A 390 -11.29 -28.31 14.02
CA ARG A 390 -12.70 -28.27 13.53
C ARG A 390 -13.23 -29.67 13.30
N THR A 391 -14.07 -30.18 14.19
CA THR A 391 -14.52 -31.58 14.22
C THR A 391 -15.32 -32.03 13.00
N GLY A 392 -14.65 -32.65 12.02
CA GLY A 392 -15.04 -33.97 11.49
C GLY A 392 -16.35 -34.15 10.71
N ASP A 393 -17.15 -33.10 10.47
CA ASP A 393 -18.35 -33.18 9.63
C ASP A 393 -18.34 -32.08 8.55
N PHE A 394 -18.66 -32.45 7.31
CA PHE A 394 -18.88 -31.49 6.22
C PHE A 394 -20.11 -30.59 6.46
N SER A 395 -20.82 -30.80 7.58
CA SER A 395 -21.89 -29.95 8.10
C SER A 395 -21.38 -28.76 8.93
N GLU A 396 -20.14 -28.79 9.42
CA GLU A 396 -19.56 -27.71 10.25
C GLU A 396 -19.44 -26.38 9.45
N PRO A 397 -19.65 -25.22 10.11
CA PRO A 397 -19.41 -23.90 9.52
C PRO A 397 -17.98 -23.76 8.96
N THR A 398 -17.84 -23.30 7.72
CA THR A 398 -16.52 -22.90 7.21
C THR A 398 -16.25 -21.44 7.57
N ALA A 399 -14.97 -21.06 7.77
CA ALA A 399 -14.61 -19.66 8.04
C ALA A 399 -15.12 -18.71 6.94
N GLU A 400 -15.07 -19.16 5.68
CA GLU A 400 -15.64 -18.44 4.53
C GLU A 400 -17.18 -18.37 4.58
N GLY A 401 -17.86 -19.44 5.01
CA GLY A 401 -19.31 -19.50 5.15
C GLY A 401 -19.88 -18.60 6.25
N GLN A 402 -19.06 -18.32 7.26
CA GLN A 402 -19.29 -17.37 8.34
C GLN A 402 -19.17 -15.90 7.90
N GLN A 403 -18.40 -15.63 6.82
CA GLN A 403 -18.29 -14.27 6.29
C GLN A 403 -19.56 -13.86 5.54
N PRO A 404 -19.98 -12.58 5.66
CA PRO A 404 -21.13 -12.08 4.91
C PRO A 404 -20.77 -11.88 3.43
N ILE A 405 -21.79 -12.03 2.59
CA ILE A 405 -21.76 -11.66 1.17
C ILE A 405 -22.61 -10.40 1.04
N VAL A 406 -22.01 -9.27 0.67
CA VAL A 406 -22.67 -7.97 0.66
C VAL A 406 -23.00 -7.58 -0.78
N TYR A 407 -24.29 -7.35 -1.07
CA TYR A 407 -24.80 -7.05 -2.41
C TYR A 407 -26.11 -6.21 -2.39
N PRO A 408 -26.04 -4.88 -2.36
CA PRO A 408 -24.88 -4.02 -2.12
C PRO A 408 -24.87 -3.41 -0.70
N SER A 409 -23.76 -2.76 -0.35
CA SER A 409 -23.73 -1.66 0.61
C SER A 409 -23.72 -0.34 -0.17
N LEU A 410 -24.51 0.63 0.23
CA LEU A 410 -24.62 1.95 -0.38
C LEU A 410 -24.63 3.02 0.70
N ASP A 411 -23.72 3.97 0.58
CA ASP A 411 -23.63 5.16 1.42
C ASP A 411 -23.87 6.41 0.59
N TYR A 412 -24.77 7.27 1.06
CA TYR A 412 -25.05 8.56 0.44
C TYR A 412 -25.12 9.65 1.49
N GLN A 413 -24.28 10.67 1.33
CA GLN A 413 -24.28 11.87 2.15
C GLN A 413 -24.55 13.09 1.28
N TYR A 414 -25.55 13.86 1.69
CA TYR A 414 -25.94 15.11 1.10
C TYR A 414 -25.85 16.22 2.13
N ILE A 415 -25.13 17.30 1.80
CA ILE A 415 -25.08 18.52 2.61
C ILE A 415 -25.73 19.65 1.81
N ALA A 416 -26.73 20.29 2.39
CA ALA A 416 -27.45 21.38 1.73
C ALA A 416 -26.49 22.52 1.36
N PRO A 417 -26.56 23.05 0.12
CA PRO A 417 -25.59 24.05 -0.36
C PRO A 417 -25.76 25.42 0.30
N SER A 418 -26.96 25.70 0.83
CA SER A 418 -27.31 26.94 1.51
C SER A 418 -27.77 26.65 2.93
N SER A 419 -27.50 27.58 3.85
CA SER A 419 -27.98 27.47 5.22
C SER A 419 -29.50 27.36 5.27
N VAL A 420 -30.01 26.38 6.01
CA VAL A 420 -31.44 26.19 6.27
C VAL A 420 -31.73 26.71 7.67
N TYR A 421 -32.60 27.70 7.81
CA TYR A 421 -32.85 28.40 9.09
C TYR A 421 -31.56 28.87 9.82
N GLY A 422 -30.53 29.23 9.05
CA GLY A 422 -29.23 29.69 9.55
C GLY A 422 -28.29 28.58 10.04
N GLY A 423 -28.67 27.31 9.88
CA GLY A 423 -27.83 26.14 10.18
C GLY A 423 -27.46 25.36 8.92
N GLU A 424 -26.61 24.35 9.09
CA GLU A 424 -26.29 23.34 8.09
C GLU A 424 -27.30 22.19 8.22
N LEU A 425 -27.89 21.79 7.08
CA LEU A 425 -28.77 20.61 7.00
C LEU A 425 -28.02 19.52 6.21
N SER A 426 -27.87 18.35 6.79
CA SER A 426 -27.34 17.15 6.15
C SER A 426 -28.36 16.03 6.13
N PHE A 427 -28.27 15.20 5.10
CA PHE A 427 -29.03 13.97 4.94
C PHE A 427 -28.05 12.82 4.65
N ASN A 428 -28.10 11.79 5.47
CA ASN A 428 -27.33 10.56 5.32
C ASN A 428 -28.29 9.41 5.01
N MET A 429 -27.88 8.50 4.13
CA MET A 429 -28.59 7.28 3.82
C MET A 429 -27.58 6.13 3.71
N ASN A 430 -27.84 5.04 4.41
CA ASN A 430 -27.10 3.79 4.30
C ASN A 430 -28.08 2.68 3.91
N LEU A 431 -27.77 1.90 2.87
CA LEU A 431 -28.49 0.70 2.50
C LEU A 431 -27.51 -0.45 2.45
N THR A 432 -27.69 -1.44 3.32
CA THR A 432 -26.88 -2.66 3.33
C THR A 432 -27.78 -3.85 3.09
N ASN A 433 -27.46 -4.66 2.09
CA ASN A 433 -28.06 -5.98 1.87
C ASN A 433 -26.96 -7.03 1.90
N LEU A 434 -27.13 -8.02 2.78
CA LEU A 434 -26.16 -9.09 2.94
C LEU A 434 -26.84 -10.45 3.13
N SER A 435 -26.08 -11.50 2.83
CA SER A 435 -26.42 -12.87 3.23
C SER A 435 -25.22 -13.59 3.80
N ARG A 436 -25.49 -14.50 4.72
CA ARG A 436 -24.49 -15.34 5.38
C ARG A 436 -24.98 -16.79 5.37
N ASN A 437 -24.08 -17.73 5.10
CA ASN A 437 -24.47 -19.14 4.97
C ASN A 437 -24.43 -19.87 6.31
N ASP A 438 -23.40 -19.60 7.12
CA ASP A 438 -23.22 -20.22 8.43
C ASP A 438 -23.11 -19.15 9.52
N SER A 439 -23.65 -19.41 10.72
CA SER A 439 -23.53 -18.46 11.83
C SER A 439 -22.11 -18.45 12.40
N ASP A 440 -21.64 -17.27 12.79
CA ASP A 440 -20.35 -17.07 13.43
C ASP A 440 -20.56 -16.90 14.93
N VAL A 441 -20.29 -17.97 15.68
CA VAL A 441 -20.52 -18.06 17.12
C VAL A 441 -19.22 -18.45 17.82
N PHE A 442 -18.91 -17.77 18.92
CA PHE A 442 -17.81 -18.13 19.79
C PHE A 442 -18.17 -17.89 21.25
N THR A 443 -17.62 -18.69 22.17
CA THR A 443 -17.92 -18.63 23.60
C THR A 443 -16.69 -18.12 24.35
N VAL A 444 -16.88 -17.15 25.25
CA VAL A 444 -15.85 -16.64 26.15
C VAL A 444 -16.40 -16.65 27.56
N ASN A 445 -15.74 -17.34 28.49
CA ASN A 445 -16.15 -17.44 29.90
C ASN A 445 -17.63 -17.84 30.08
N ASP A 446 -18.07 -18.89 29.37
CA ASP A 446 -19.45 -19.38 29.33
C ASP A 446 -20.49 -18.36 28.79
N ILE A 447 -20.03 -17.29 28.14
CA ILE A 447 -20.87 -16.30 27.46
C ILE A 447 -20.76 -16.52 25.95
N ASP A 448 -21.86 -16.91 25.32
CA ASP A 448 -21.94 -17.06 23.87
C ASP A 448 -22.07 -15.71 23.17
N ARG A 449 -21.31 -15.55 22.08
CA ARG A 449 -21.32 -14.36 21.24
C ARG A 449 -21.54 -14.74 19.79
N PHE A 450 -22.32 -13.92 19.11
CA PHE A 450 -22.82 -14.12 17.77
C PHE A 450 -22.33 -12.96 16.89
N ARG A 451 -21.14 -13.08 16.29
CA ARG A 451 -20.59 -12.07 15.36
C ARG A 451 -21.36 -12.00 14.04
N GLY A 452 -22.19 -12.99 13.76
CA GLY A 452 -22.99 -13.01 12.56
C GLY A 452 -23.98 -14.15 12.56
N LEU A 453 -25.23 -13.86 12.20
CA LEU A 453 -26.29 -14.86 12.10
C LEU A 453 -26.43 -15.30 10.64
N SER A 454 -26.62 -16.60 10.40
CA SER A 454 -26.89 -17.13 9.06
C SER A 454 -28.27 -16.70 8.57
N GLY A 455 -28.37 -16.39 7.28
CA GLY A 455 -29.60 -15.90 6.65
C GLY A 455 -29.38 -14.64 5.82
N ASN A 456 -30.45 -13.92 5.53
CA ASN A 456 -30.44 -12.69 4.75
C ASN A 456 -30.87 -11.50 5.62
N SER A 457 -30.16 -10.37 5.49
CA SER A 457 -30.52 -9.12 6.17
C SER A 457 -30.41 -7.96 5.19
N THR A 458 -31.46 -7.14 5.12
CA THR A 458 -31.43 -5.85 4.43
C THR A 458 -31.78 -4.76 5.42
N ARG A 459 -30.94 -3.73 5.54
CA ARG A 459 -31.11 -2.57 6.39
C ARG A 459 -31.05 -1.30 5.54
N LEU A 460 -32.08 -0.46 5.65
CA LEU A 460 -32.10 0.91 5.13
C LEU A 460 -32.15 1.89 6.30
N VAL A 461 -31.10 2.68 6.46
CA VAL A 461 -31.00 3.77 7.44
C VAL A 461 -31.11 5.09 6.69
N THR A 462 -31.92 5.99 7.21
CA THR A 462 -32.00 7.37 6.74
C THR A 462 -31.93 8.32 7.91
N GLU A 463 -31.10 9.35 7.80
CA GLU A 463 -30.91 10.34 8.85
C GLU A 463 -30.89 11.74 8.28
N MET A 464 -31.64 12.65 8.89
CA MET A 464 -31.55 14.09 8.68
C MET A 464 -30.97 14.74 9.91
N GLU A 465 -29.95 15.57 9.76
CA GLU A 465 -29.37 16.35 10.85
C GLU A 465 -29.37 17.83 10.47
N TRP A 466 -29.81 18.66 11.41
CA TRP A 466 -29.69 20.11 11.35
C TRP A 466 -28.84 20.58 12.52
N LYS A 467 -27.80 21.36 12.26
CA LYS A 467 -26.94 21.96 13.29
C LYS A 467 -26.66 23.43 12.99
N ARG A 468 -26.58 24.26 14.02
CA ARG A 468 -26.28 25.68 13.87
C ARG A 468 -25.36 26.18 14.96
N GLN A 469 -24.25 26.79 14.60
CA GLN A 469 -23.38 27.46 15.56
C GLN A 469 -23.87 28.90 15.81
N ILE A 470 -24.04 29.25 17.08
CA ILE A 470 -24.47 30.58 17.55
C ILE A 470 -23.39 31.10 18.51
N VAL A 471 -22.65 32.11 18.08
CA VAL A 471 -21.65 32.77 18.92
C VAL A 471 -22.31 33.93 19.68
N THR A 472 -22.33 33.83 21.01
CA THR A 472 -22.84 34.90 21.87
C THR A 472 -21.84 36.06 21.98
N PRO A 473 -22.27 37.28 22.37
CA PRO A 473 -21.35 38.41 22.56
C PRO A 473 -20.23 38.15 23.59
N GLY A 474 -20.44 37.20 24.52
CA GLY A 474 -19.45 36.82 25.52
C GLY A 474 -18.41 35.80 25.02
N GLY A 475 -18.52 35.28 23.79
CA GLY A 475 -17.62 34.26 23.25
C GLY A 475 -18.07 32.81 23.48
N LEU A 476 -19.16 32.59 24.23
CA LEU A 476 -19.81 31.28 24.33
C LEU A 476 -20.40 30.88 22.98
N VAL A 477 -20.04 29.70 22.50
CA VAL A 477 -20.55 29.07 21.29
C VAL A 477 -21.63 28.07 21.70
N LEU A 478 -22.84 28.29 21.21
CA LEU A 478 -23.97 27.37 21.39
C LEU A 478 -24.26 26.70 20.05
N THR A 479 -24.24 25.38 20.03
CA THR A 479 -24.54 24.57 18.85
C THR A 479 -25.76 23.70 19.12
N PRO A 480 -26.99 24.25 18.97
CA PRO A 480 -28.19 23.42 18.90
C PRO A 480 -28.11 22.46 17.70
N LEU A 481 -28.57 21.24 17.93
CA LEU A 481 -28.61 20.14 16.97
C LEU A 481 -29.99 19.47 17.04
N LEU A 482 -30.55 19.15 15.87
CA LEU A 482 -31.74 18.33 15.74
C LEU A 482 -31.44 17.22 14.73
N ALA A 483 -31.65 15.97 15.12
CA ALA A 483 -31.50 14.83 14.23
C ALA A 483 -32.75 13.95 14.24
N ALA A 484 -33.09 13.41 13.08
CA ALA A 484 -34.17 12.46 12.89
C ALA A 484 -33.66 11.29 12.06
N ARG A 485 -33.62 10.11 12.66
CA ARG A 485 -33.19 8.86 12.04
C ARG A 485 -34.34 7.87 11.99
N GLY A 486 -34.44 7.13 10.90
CA GLY A 486 -35.38 6.05 10.72
C GLY A 486 -34.72 4.90 9.98
N ASP A 487 -34.88 3.69 10.53
CA ASP A 487 -34.27 2.48 10.00
C ASP A 487 -35.38 1.46 9.70
N VAL A 488 -35.26 0.80 8.56
CA VAL A 488 -36.17 -0.27 8.13
C VAL A 488 -35.35 -1.49 7.79
N LEU A 489 -35.69 -2.61 8.39
CA LEU A 489 -35.00 -3.88 8.24
C LEU A 489 -35.94 -4.93 7.67
N ALA A 490 -35.45 -5.72 6.72
CA ALA A 490 -36.04 -6.97 6.28
C ALA A 490 -35.09 -8.10 6.70
N LEU A 491 -35.58 -9.00 7.55
CA LEU A 491 -34.79 -9.99 8.25
C LEU A 491 -35.29 -11.39 7.91
N ASP A 492 -34.37 -12.25 7.49
CA ASP A 492 -34.57 -13.69 7.33
C ASP A 492 -33.32 -14.36 7.87
N VAL A 493 -33.09 -14.19 9.18
CA VAL A 493 -31.92 -14.65 9.91
C VAL A 493 -32.34 -15.68 10.95
N VAL A 494 -31.44 -16.63 11.24
CA VAL A 494 -31.67 -17.58 12.31
C VAL A 494 -31.61 -16.86 13.66
N SER A 495 -32.56 -17.16 14.53
CA SER A 495 -32.53 -16.70 15.92
C SER A 495 -31.30 -17.26 16.64
N PRO A 496 -30.54 -16.48 17.43
CA PRO A 496 -29.38 -16.96 18.17
C PRO A 496 -29.67 -18.24 18.99
N ASN A 497 -30.80 -18.25 19.70
CA ASN A 497 -31.26 -19.37 20.53
C ASN A 497 -31.77 -20.59 19.74
N SER A 498 -31.86 -20.49 18.41
CA SER A 498 -32.29 -21.57 17.51
C SER A 498 -31.13 -22.18 16.72
N ILE A 499 -29.90 -21.64 16.84
CA ILE A 499 -28.71 -22.16 16.13
C ILE A 499 -28.35 -23.57 16.63
N SER A 500 -28.23 -23.73 17.94
CA SER A 500 -27.93 -25.00 18.61
C SER A 500 -28.40 -24.94 20.06
N ALA A 501 -28.76 -26.09 20.63
CA ALA A 501 -29.14 -26.20 22.05
C ALA A 501 -27.99 -25.90 23.02
N GLN A 502 -26.75 -25.83 22.52
CA GLN A 502 -25.57 -25.46 23.30
C GLN A 502 -25.45 -23.96 23.53
N TYR A 503 -25.97 -23.14 22.60
CA TYR A 503 -25.79 -21.69 22.64
C TYR A 503 -26.99 -21.00 23.29
N SER A 504 -26.71 -19.97 24.10
CA SER A 504 -27.73 -19.18 24.78
C SER A 504 -27.48 -17.70 24.66
N TYR A 505 -28.45 -17.00 24.07
CA TYR A 505 -28.54 -15.55 24.06
C TYR A 505 -29.58 -15.07 25.09
N PRO A 506 -29.17 -14.31 26.12
CA PRO A 506 -30.08 -13.86 27.18
C PRO A 506 -30.96 -12.66 26.79
N GLY A 507 -30.62 -11.94 25.72
CA GLY A 507 -31.40 -10.79 25.25
C GLY A 507 -32.68 -11.17 24.49
N ASP A 508 -33.56 -10.19 24.30
CA ASP A 508 -34.84 -10.37 23.59
C ASP A 508 -34.66 -10.18 22.07
N PHE A 509 -34.21 -11.24 21.40
CA PHE A 509 -34.00 -11.22 19.96
C PHE A 509 -35.33 -11.21 19.19
N ASP A 510 -35.51 -10.22 18.32
CA ASP A 510 -36.71 -10.09 17.50
C ASP A 510 -36.66 -11.06 16.32
N ASN A 511 -37.59 -12.02 16.33
CA ASN A 511 -37.72 -13.03 15.28
C ASN A 511 -38.68 -12.59 14.15
N SER A 512 -39.05 -11.31 14.11
CA SER A 512 -39.91 -10.80 13.05
C SER A 512 -39.13 -10.73 11.73
N SER A 513 -39.85 -10.89 10.61
CA SER A 513 -39.23 -10.77 9.29
C SER A 513 -39.01 -9.32 8.85
N THR A 514 -39.51 -8.35 9.62
CA THR A 514 -39.42 -6.92 9.33
C THR A 514 -39.39 -6.12 10.62
N ALA A 515 -38.38 -5.27 10.79
CA ALA A 515 -38.29 -4.34 11.91
C ALA A 515 -38.26 -2.90 11.39
N ALA A 516 -38.76 -1.96 12.19
CA ALA A 516 -38.65 -0.54 11.91
C ALA A 516 -38.39 0.20 13.21
N VAL A 517 -37.30 0.95 13.26
CA VAL A 517 -36.90 1.74 14.44
C VAL A 517 -36.74 3.20 14.07
N GLY A 518 -36.99 4.09 15.02
CA GLY A 518 -36.90 5.53 14.80
C GLY A 518 -36.31 6.25 16.00
N MET A 519 -35.45 7.23 15.72
CA MET A 519 -34.77 8.04 16.72
C MET A 519 -34.91 9.53 16.40
N LEU A 520 -35.41 10.29 17.36
CA LEU A 520 -35.44 11.75 17.30
C LEU A 520 -34.54 12.30 18.39
N THR A 521 -33.49 13.03 18.00
CA THR A 521 -32.49 13.56 18.91
C THR A 521 -32.51 15.07 18.90
N ALA A 522 -32.63 15.67 20.08
CA ALA A 522 -32.39 17.09 20.28
C ALA A 522 -31.12 17.26 21.11
N GLY A 523 -30.14 17.97 20.56
CA GLY A 523 -28.85 18.23 21.18
C GLY A 523 -28.61 19.71 21.42
N LEU A 524 -27.86 20.02 22.47
CA LEU A 524 -27.22 21.32 22.65
C LEU A 524 -25.79 21.12 23.12
N GLU A 525 -24.85 21.57 22.31
CA GLU A 525 -23.46 21.73 22.72
C GLU A 525 -23.21 23.19 23.10
N ALA A 526 -22.53 23.40 24.20
CA ALA A 526 -22.04 24.69 24.64
C ALA A 526 -20.52 24.59 24.82
N SER A 527 -19.76 25.32 24.01
CA SER A 527 -18.31 25.42 24.15
C SER A 527 -17.87 26.85 24.43
N TYR A 528 -16.87 27.02 25.30
CA TYR A 528 -16.34 28.33 25.68
C TYR A 528 -14.85 28.46 25.36
N PRO A 529 -14.48 28.70 24.09
CA PRO A 529 -13.07 28.79 23.69
C PRO A 529 -12.44 30.08 24.24
N VAL A 530 -11.54 29.93 25.22
CA VAL A 530 -10.76 31.01 25.83
C VAL A 530 -9.33 30.96 25.27
N LEU A 531 -9.01 31.93 24.42
CA LEU A 531 -7.65 32.14 23.94
C LEU A 531 -6.87 33.01 24.94
N MET A 532 -5.79 32.46 25.50
CA MET A 532 -4.83 33.18 26.33
C MET A 532 -3.50 33.26 25.59
N THR A 533 -3.07 34.47 25.26
CA THR A 533 -1.76 34.73 24.67
C THR A 533 -0.82 35.30 25.72
N THR A 534 0.40 34.76 25.76
CA THR A 534 1.52 35.33 26.53
C THR A 534 2.56 35.90 25.55
N ASN A 535 3.71 36.34 26.05
CA ASN A 535 4.77 36.87 25.19
C ASN A 535 5.43 35.79 24.30
N ASN A 536 5.25 34.51 24.63
CA ASN A 536 6.01 33.40 24.06
C ASN A 536 5.19 32.12 23.90
N SER A 537 3.87 32.21 24.05
CA SER A 537 2.94 31.10 23.87
C SER A 537 1.51 31.56 23.61
N SER A 538 0.73 30.69 22.96
CA SER A 538 -0.69 30.84 22.75
C SER A 538 -1.40 29.58 23.23
N HIS A 539 -2.38 29.75 24.11
CA HIS A 539 -3.14 28.68 24.75
C HIS A 539 -4.62 28.84 24.44
N LEU A 540 -5.26 27.76 24.02
CA LEU A 540 -6.71 27.66 23.82
C LEU A 540 -7.27 26.67 24.84
N PHE A 541 -8.07 27.16 25.77
CA PHE A 541 -8.84 26.33 26.70
C PHE A 541 -10.29 26.33 26.25
N GLU A 542 -10.86 25.16 26.00
CA GLU A 542 -12.23 25.01 25.54
C GLU A 542 -12.99 24.03 26.44
N PRO A 543 -13.63 24.53 27.52
CA PRO A 543 -14.64 23.76 28.24
C PRO A 543 -15.83 23.49 27.31
N ILE A 544 -16.29 22.24 27.29
CA ILE A 544 -17.40 21.78 26.46
C ILE A 544 -18.41 21.07 27.37
N ALA A 545 -19.68 21.46 27.22
CA ALA A 545 -20.82 20.76 27.80
C ALA A 545 -21.80 20.41 26.69
N GLN A 546 -22.17 19.15 26.59
CA GLN A 546 -23.18 18.66 25.66
C GLN A 546 -24.34 18.03 26.43
N ILE A 547 -25.54 18.18 25.91
CA ILE A 547 -26.69 17.37 26.31
C ILE A 547 -27.42 16.89 25.06
N PHE A 548 -27.71 15.59 25.01
CA PHE A 548 -28.52 14.96 23.98
C PHE A 548 -29.74 14.33 24.64
N VAL A 549 -30.93 14.71 24.17
CA VAL A 549 -32.22 14.20 24.62
C VAL A 549 -32.81 13.40 23.47
N ARG A 550 -33.09 12.12 23.70
CA ARG A 550 -33.67 11.18 22.74
C ARG A 550 -34.43 10.06 23.46
N PRO A 551 -35.34 9.36 22.77
CA PRO A 551 -35.95 8.13 23.28
C PRO A 551 -34.92 7.04 23.63
N ASN A 552 -35.35 6.00 24.33
CA ASN A 552 -34.56 4.78 24.50
C ASN A 552 -34.27 4.14 23.13
N GLU A 553 -33.15 3.43 23.03
CA GLU A 553 -32.86 2.58 21.88
C GLU A 553 -33.97 1.53 21.74
N GLN A 554 -34.62 1.52 20.58
CA GLN A 554 -35.66 0.55 20.30
C GLN A 554 -34.99 -0.77 19.91
N MET A 555 -35.43 -1.88 20.50
CA MET A 555 -34.89 -3.22 20.21
C MET A 555 -33.38 -3.32 20.45
N ALA A 556 -32.89 -2.69 21.53
CA ALA A 556 -31.49 -2.79 21.94
C ALA A 556 -31.07 -4.26 22.10
N GLY A 557 -30.05 -4.68 21.33
CA GLY A 557 -29.62 -6.08 21.27
C GLY A 557 -30.63 -7.06 20.63
N GLY A 558 -31.80 -6.58 20.23
CA GLY A 558 -32.85 -7.41 19.62
C GLY A 558 -32.70 -7.59 18.10
N LEU A 559 -31.77 -6.87 17.46
CA LEU A 559 -31.51 -6.90 16.04
C LEU A 559 -30.12 -7.50 15.74
N PRO A 560 -29.89 -8.03 14.52
CA PRO A 560 -28.55 -8.43 14.07
C PRO A 560 -27.54 -7.29 14.17
N ASN A 561 -26.29 -7.60 14.53
CA ASN A 561 -25.20 -6.64 14.63
C ASN A 561 -24.05 -7.07 13.69
N GLU A 562 -23.83 -6.30 12.64
CA GLU A 562 -22.90 -6.54 11.53
C GLU A 562 -21.77 -5.52 11.51
N ASP A 563 -22.06 -4.25 11.85
CA ASP A 563 -21.09 -3.14 11.79
C ASP A 563 -20.89 -2.36 13.10
N ALA A 564 -21.53 -2.80 14.20
CA ALA A 564 -21.45 -2.18 15.53
C ALA A 564 -20.82 -3.10 16.60
N GLN A 565 -19.78 -3.85 16.24
CA GLN A 565 -19.26 -4.96 17.07
C GLN A 565 -18.06 -4.62 17.98
N SER A 566 -17.43 -3.46 17.79
CA SER A 566 -16.29 -3.04 18.60
C SER A 566 -16.47 -1.60 19.02
N PHE A 567 -16.25 -1.34 20.30
CA PHE A 567 -16.39 -0.02 20.87
C PHE A 567 -15.27 0.24 21.89
N VAL A 568 -14.66 1.42 21.80
CA VAL A 568 -13.68 1.91 22.77
C VAL A 568 -14.09 3.32 23.17
N PHE A 569 -14.39 3.51 24.46
CA PHE A 569 -14.67 4.82 25.01
C PHE A 569 -13.36 5.51 25.41
N ASP A 570 -13.08 6.65 24.78
CA ASP A 570 -11.87 7.43 25.03
C ASP A 570 -12.10 8.94 24.75
N GLY A 571 -11.03 9.74 24.83
CA GLY A 571 -11.09 11.18 24.60
C GLY A 571 -11.55 11.60 23.19
N THR A 572 -11.45 10.72 22.18
CA THR A 572 -11.93 11.00 20.81
C THR A 572 -13.43 10.80 20.68
N THR A 573 -13.99 9.80 21.36
CA THR A 573 -15.42 9.46 21.29
C THR A 573 -16.28 10.21 22.32
N LEU A 574 -15.67 10.85 23.33
CA LEU A 574 -16.35 11.58 24.42
C LEU A 574 -17.48 12.51 23.95
N PHE A 575 -17.25 13.27 22.88
CA PHE A 575 -18.16 14.32 22.41
C PHE A 575 -18.97 13.92 21.15
N GLU A 576 -18.94 12.64 20.78
CA GLU A 576 -19.77 12.13 19.69
C GLU A 576 -21.23 11.99 20.14
N ARG A 577 -22.16 12.28 19.20
CA ARG A 577 -23.62 12.19 19.40
C ARG A 577 -24.07 10.73 19.60
N ASP A 578 -23.45 9.84 18.84
CA ASP A 578 -23.63 8.39 18.92
C ASP A 578 -22.23 7.78 18.94
N LYS A 579 -21.94 6.98 19.96
CA LYS A 579 -20.60 6.42 20.20
C LYS A 579 -20.45 4.99 19.73
N PHE A 580 -21.55 4.31 19.37
CA PHE A 580 -21.44 3.02 18.70
C PHE A 580 -20.83 3.19 17.30
N SER A 581 -20.05 2.21 16.88
CA SER A 581 -19.59 2.15 15.49
C SER A 581 -20.75 1.70 14.58
N GLY A 582 -20.67 2.03 13.29
CA GLY A 582 -21.63 1.53 12.30
C GLY A 582 -23.04 2.08 12.48
N TYR A 583 -24.05 1.28 12.11
CA TYR A 583 -25.45 1.67 12.21
C TYR A 583 -26.35 0.62 12.90
N ASP A 584 -25.89 -0.59 13.23
CA ASP A 584 -26.77 -1.58 13.86
C ASP A 584 -27.15 -1.26 15.31
N ARG A 585 -26.31 -0.50 16.01
CA ARG A 585 -26.60 0.03 17.35
C ARG A 585 -26.71 1.55 17.29
N ILE A 586 -27.53 2.10 18.17
CA ILE A 586 -27.65 3.54 18.35
C ILE A 586 -27.75 3.87 19.83
N GLU A 587 -26.96 4.84 20.27
CA GLU A 587 -27.05 5.31 21.64
C GLU A 587 -28.47 5.87 21.90
N GLY A 588 -29.12 5.41 22.96
CA GLY A 588 -30.44 5.84 23.41
C GLY A 588 -30.42 6.63 24.71
N GLY A 589 -31.59 7.13 25.12
CA GLY A 589 -31.77 7.87 26.38
C GLY A 589 -31.13 9.26 26.40
N THR A 590 -31.31 9.96 27.52
CA THR A 590 -30.78 11.32 27.70
C THR A 590 -29.39 11.27 28.32
N ARG A 591 -28.41 11.89 27.67
CA ARG A 591 -27.02 11.87 28.13
C ARG A 591 -26.39 13.25 28.05
N ALA A 592 -25.54 13.56 29.02
CA ALA A 592 -24.75 14.78 29.06
C ALA A 592 -23.26 14.45 29.07
N ASN A 593 -22.46 15.17 28.28
CA ASN A 593 -21.00 15.01 28.25
C ASN A 593 -20.37 16.31 28.72
N LEU A 594 -19.41 16.21 29.65
CA LEU A 594 -18.66 17.35 30.17
C LEU A 594 -17.18 17.08 29.99
N GLY A 595 -16.45 18.06 29.50
CA GLY A 595 -15.00 17.98 29.45
C GLY A 595 -14.34 19.28 29.05
N ILE A 596 -13.03 19.21 28.91
CA ILE A 596 -12.19 20.32 28.48
C ILE A 596 -11.28 19.84 27.37
N ARG A 597 -11.15 20.65 26.32
CA ARG A 597 -10.09 20.53 25.32
C ARG A 597 -9.06 21.63 25.55
N TYR A 598 -7.81 21.29 25.33
CA TYR A 598 -6.68 22.20 25.47
C TYR A 598 -5.77 22.07 24.24
N SER A 599 -5.33 23.21 23.72
CA SER A 599 -4.26 23.29 22.72
C SER A 599 -3.32 24.43 23.08
N GLY A 600 -2.01 24.17 23.10
CA GLY A 600 -0.98 25.14 23.42
C GLY A 600 0.12 25.12 22.37
N THR A 601 0.52 26.30 21.90
CA THR A 601 1.67 26.48 21.00
C THR A 601 2.66 27.42 21.67
N PHE A 602 3.93 27.08 21.64
CA PHE A 602 5.01 27.87 22.24
C PHE A 602 5.99 28.31 21.16
N ASP A 603 6.57 29.51 21.29
CA ASP A 603 7.56 30.03 20.36
C ASP A 603 8.84 29.17 20.30
N SER A 604 9.07 28.36 21.34
CA SER A 604 10.12 27.34 21.38
C SER A 604 9.86 26.17 20.43
N GLY A 605 8.71 26.10 19.77
CA GLY A 605 8.31 25.03 18.85
C GLY A 605 7.60 23.85 19.52
N TYR A 606 7.31 23.94 20.82
CA TYR A 606 6.52 22.93 21.52
C TYR A 606 5.04 23.10 21.18
N VAL A 607 4.36 21.97 20.94
CA VAL A 607 2.91 21.91 20.75
C VAL A 607 2.33 20.95 21.77
N LEU A 608 1.36 21.41 22.55
CA LEU A 608 0.62 20.61 23.52
C LEU A 608 -0.83 20.48 23.08
N HIS A 609 -1.40 19.31 23.26
CA HIS A 609 -2.82 19.08 23.09
C HIS A 609 -3.35 18.15 24.17
N GLY A 610 -4.62 18.30 24.52
CA GLY A 610 -5.26 17.36 25.42
C GLY A 610 -6.77 17.50 25.48
N VAL A 611 -7.41 16.44 25.94
CA VAL A 611 -8.84 16.37 26.23
C VAL A 611 -9.02 15.59 27.52
N PHE A 612 -9.95 16.00 28.36
CA PHE A 612 -10.33 15.25 29.55
C PHE A 612 -11.80 15.46 29.84
N GLY A 613 -12.53 14.42 30.20
CA GLY A 613 -13.93 14.55 30.56
C GLY A 613 -14.62 13.24 30.90
N GLN A 614 -15.94 13.35 31.02
CA GLN A 614 -16.83 12.31 31.50
C GLN A 614 -18.22 12.48 30.87
N SER A 615 -18.96 11.38 30.75
CA SER A 615 -20.32 11.30 30.24
C SER A 615 -21.27 10.84 31.36
N TYR A 616 -22.51 11.32 31.35
CA TYR A 616 -23.53 11.05 32.37
C TYR A 616 -24.84 10.68 31.69
N HIS A 617 -25.31 9.46 31.91
CA HIS A 617 -26.66 9.04 31.53
C HIS A 617 -27.64 9.62 32.55
N LEU A 618 -28.58 10.44 32.09
CA LEU A 618 -29.46 11.22 32.96
C LEU A 618 -30.87 10.63 33.06
N ALA A 619 -31.35 9.98 32.00
CA ALA A 619 -32.69 9.42 31.95
C ALA A 619 -32.84 8.41 30.79
N GLY A 620 -33.80 7.50 30.95
CA GLY A 620 -34.07 6.45 29.96
C GLY A 620 -33.20 5.23 30.20
N GLU A 621 -33.24 4.30 29.25
CA GLU A 621 -32.48 3.05 29.29
C GLU A 621 -31.09 3.27 28.71
N ASN A 622 -30.07 2.71 29.36
CA ASN A 622 -28.69 2.84 28.93
C ASN A 622 -28.35 1.75 27.90
N SER A 623 -28.17 2.13 26.64
CA SER A 623 -27.84 1.22 25.54
C SER A 623 -26.56 0.40 25.75
N PHE A 624 -25.59 0.93 26.50
CA PHE A 624 -24.33 0.23 26.77
C PHE A 624 -24.44 -0.85 27.85
N ASP A 625 -25.50 -0.79 28.68
CA ASP A 625 -25.81 -1.79 29.72
C ASP A 625 -26.72 -2.92 29.19
N GLN A 626 -27.25 -2.78 27.97
CA GLN A 626 -28.12 -3.81 27.39
C GLN A 626 -27.29 -4.95 26.80
N PRO A 627 -27.70 -6.22 27.03
CA PRO A 627 -27.06 -7.35 26.35
C PRO A 627 -27.28 -7.22 24.84
N ASP A 628 -26.24 -7.48 24.06
CA ASP A 628 -26.33 -7.61 22.61
C ASP A 628 -25.56 -8.85 22.13
N LEU A 629 -25.62 -9.10 20.82
CA LEU A 629 -25.06 -10.32 20.23
C LEU A 629 -23.55 -10.48 20.46
N VAL A 630 -22.79 -9.40 20.67
CA VAL A 630 -21.33 -9.44 20.80
C VAL A 630 -20.80 -8.80 22.10
N TYR A 631 -21.69 -8.40 23.00
CA TYR A 631 -21.42 -7.61 24.20
C TYR A 631 -20.64 -6.32 23.93
N ALA A 632 -20.99 -5.58 22.87
CA ALA A 632 -20.24 -4.40 22.43
C ALA A 632 -20.15 -3.28 23.49
N GLY A 633 -21.15 -3.16 24.38
CA GLY A 633 -21.19 -2.19 25.46
C GLY A 633 -20.52 -2.64 26.77
N ALA A 634 -20.18 -3.92 26.91
CA ALA A 634 -19.67 -4.47 28.17
C ALA A 634 -18.25 -3.98 28.49
N ASN A 635 -17.99 -3.62 29.76
CA ASN A 635 -16.70 -3.06 30.21
C ASN A 635 -16.25 -1.84 29.38
N SER A 636 -17.19 -1.12 28.78
CA SER A 636 -16.92 0.03 27.94
C SER A 636 -16.65 1.29 28.75
N GLY A 637 -17.03 1.30 30.04
CA GLY A 637 -17.00 2.49 30.87
C GLY A 637 -18.18 3.43 30.59
N LEU A 638 -19.16 3.02 29.77
CA LEU A 638 -20.43 3.73 29.54
C LEU A 638 -21.66 2.93 29.99
N ASP A 639 -21.47 1.69 30.42
CA ASP A 639 -22.46 0.72 30.87
C ASP A 639 -23.13 1.09 32.21
N SER A 640 -22.70 2.17 32.88
CA SER A 640 -23.38 2.71 34.05
C SER A 640 -23.89 4.15 33.85
N ASP A 641 -24.62 4.66 34.84
CA ASP A 641 -25.20 6.02 34.79
C ASP A 641 -24.15 7.13 34.72
N VAL A 642 -22.94 6.87 35.21
CA VAL A 642 -21.81 7.78 35.15
C VAL A 642 -20.69 7.05 34.41
N SER A 643 -20.11 7.65 33.39
CA SER A 643 -19.04 7.00 32.66
C SER A 643 -17.74 7.00 33.45
N ASP A 644 -16.79 6.19 33.03
CA ASP A 644 -15.39 6.36 33.35
C ASP A 644 -14.89 7.74 32.93
N PHE A 645 -13.83 8.22 33.57
CA PHE A 645 -13.10 9.39 33.09
C PHE A 645 -12.25 9.02 31.90
N VAL A 646 -12.29 9.80 30.83
CA VAL A 646 -11.42 9.62 29.66
C VAL A 646 -10.54 10.84 29.48
N GLY A 647 -9.28 10.60 29.14
CA GLY A 647 -8.29 11.64 28.95
C GLY A 647 -7.30 11.30 27.85
N MET A 648 -6.91 12.30 27.08
CA MET A 648 -5.76 12.21 26.19
C MET A 648 -4.89 13.45 26.36
N ALA A 649 -3.58 13.27 26.26
CA ALA A 649 -2.62 14.37 26.27
C ALA A 649 -1.44 14.04 25.37
N GLY A 650 -0.91 15.04 24.68
CA GLY A 650 0.27 14.88 23.84
C GLY A 650 1.12 16.13 23.78
N VAL A 651 2.40 15.90 23.49
CA VAL A 651 3.41 16.93 23.30
C VAL A 651 4.29 16.60 22.10
N ASP A 652 4.39 17.53 21.16
CA ASP A 652 5.38 17.52 20.09
C ASP A 652 6.50 18.49 20.44
N MET A 653 7.75 18.03 20.32
CA MET A 653 8.94 18.78 20.67
C MET A 653 9.79 19.10 19.42
N PRO A 654 10.43 20.27 19.35
CA PRO A 654 11.20 20.70 18.18
C PRO A 654 12.45 19.85 17.89
N ASN A 655 12.90 19.06 18.85
CA ASN A 655 14.05 18.15 18.74
C ASN A 655 13.68 16.78 18.16
N GLY A 656 12.44 16.59 17.68
CA GLY A 656 11.96 15.37 17.05
C GLY A 656 11.35 14.35 18.02
N PHE A 657 11.27 14.66 19.32
CA PHE A 657 10.52 13.84 20.28
C PHE A 657 9.02 14.15 20.22
N SER A 658 8.20 13.12 20.31
CA SER A 658 6.76 13.21 20.57
C SER A 658 6.38 12.28 21.72
N LEU A 659 5.50 12.74 22.59
CA LEU A 659 4.90 11.90 23.64
C LEU A 659 3.39 12.03 23.53
N GLY A 660 2.69 10.92 23.63
CA GLY A 660 1.23 10.88 23.65
C GLY A 660 0.75 9.90 24.71
N THR A 661 -0.39 10.18 25.31
CA THR A 661 -1.08 9.23 26.19
C THR A 661 -2.59 9.36 26.04
N SER A 662 -3.27 8.23 26.04
CA SER A 662 -4.70 8.09 26.21
C SER A 662 -4.95 7.24 27.45
N ALA A 663 -5.92 7.58 28.27
CA ALA A 663 -6.26 6.82 29.46
C ALA A 663 -7.76 6.87 29.77
N ARG A 664 -8.28 5.75 30.28
CA ARG A 664 -9.61 5.61 30.87
C ARG A 664 -9.45 5.23 32.34
N PHE A 665 -10.11 5.95 33.22
CA PHE A 665 -10.07 5.73 34.66
C PHE A 665 -11.47 5.42 35.19
N ASP A 666 -11.59 4.43 36.07
CA ASP A 666 -12.85 4.08 36.71
C ASP A 666 -13.47 5.29 37.42
N LYS A 667 -14.79 5.40 37.33
CA LYS A 667 -15.56 6.52 37.86
C LYS A 667 -15.60 6.59 39.40
N ASP A 668 -15.46 5.47 40.10
CA ASP A 668 -15.66 5.35 41.55
C ASP A 668 -14.34 5.46 42.32
N ASP A 669 -13.27 4.82 41.84
CA ASP A 669 -11.97 4.78 42.54
C ASP A 669 -10.79 5.37 41.76
N PHE A 670 -11.02 5.79 40.51
CA PHE A 670 -9.99 6.36 39.62
C PHE A 670 -8.85 5.39 39.29
N SER A 671 -9.09 4.07 39.44
CA SER A 671 -8.18 3.04 38.96
C SER A 671 -8.07 3.08 37.42
N LEU A 672 -6.94 2.63 36.89
CA LEU A 672 -6.66 2.70 35.47
C LEU A 672 -7.29 1.50 34.75
N GLU A 673 -8.28 1.76 33.92
CA GLU A 673 -9.01 0.73 33.16
C GLU A 673 -8.38 0.46 31.80
N ARG A 674 -7.82 1.51 31.18
CA ARG A 674 -7.12 1.40 29.90
C ARG A 674 -6.10 2.52 29.79
N THR A 675 -4.92 2.23 29.23
CA THR A 675 -4.03 3.28 28.73
C THR A 675 -3.31 2.87 27.46
N ASP A 676 -3.09 3.85 26.60
CA ASP A 676 -2.18 3.79 25.49
C ASP A 676 -1.14 4.91 25.69
N ALA A 677 0.14 4.60 25.72
CA ALA A 677 1.24 5.55 25.87
C ALA A 677 2.21 5.42 24.70
N LEU A 678 2.40 6.52 23.97
CA LEU A 678 3.25 6.62 22.79
C LEU A 678 4.47 7.47 23.10
N VAL A 679 5.65 6.96 22.72
CA VAL A 679 6.91 7.70 22.69
C VAL A 679 7.48 7.59 21.28
N GLY A 680 7.53 8.72 20.59
CA GLY A 680 8.16 8.85 19.27
C GLY A 680 9.46 9.64 19.37
N TYR A 681 10.45 9.24 18.59
CA TYR A 681 11.63 10.05 18.32
C TYR A 681 12.06 9.88 16.87
N ARG A 682 12.32 11.00 16.20
CA ARG A 682 12.76 10.97 14.80
C ARG A 682 13.84 12.01 14.52
N ASN A 683 14.99 11.54 14.04
CA ASN A 683 16.00 12.36 13.39
C ASN A 683 16.63 11.58 12.20
N ASP A 684 17.72 12.10 11.63
CA ASP A 684 18.41 11.49 10.48
C ASP A 684 19.20 10.21 10.81
N VAL A 685 19.51 9.98 12.09
CA VAL A 685 20.36 8.89 12.60
C VAL A 685 19.56 7.81 13.29
N PHE A 686 18.55 8.16 14.06
CA PHE A 686 17.76 7.27 14.90
C PHE A 686 16.29 7.66 14.83
N GLN A 687 15.46 6.64 14.61
CA GLN A 687 14.02 6.74 14.58
C GLN A 687 13.47 5.63 15.44
N THR A 688 12.52 5.93 16.32
CA THR A 688 11.87 4.93 17.16
C THR A 688 10.46 5.37 17.47
N ASP A 689 9.55 4.40 17.44
CA ASP A 689 8.19 4.52 17.93
C ASP A 689 8.00 3.41 18.95
N LEU A 690 7.68 3.77 20.19
CA LEU A 690 7.40 2.88 21.30
C LEU A 690 5.97 3.11 21.76
N ILE A 691 5.18 2.04 21.80
CA ILE A 691 3.78 2.05 22.22
C ILE A 691 3.66 1.10 23.40
N TYR A 692 3.09 1.57 24.50
CA TYR A 692 2.67 0.74 25.61
C TYR A 692 1.15 0.78 25.69
N THR A 693 0.52 -0.38 25.68
CA THR A 693 -0.92 -0.52 25.83
C THR A 693 -1.19 -1.40 27.04
N GLN A 694 -2.04 -0.93 27.95
CA GLN A 694 -2.56 -1.71 29.07
C GLN A 694 -4.08 -1.65 29.03
N ILE A 695 -4.70 -2.81 29.21
CA ILE A 695 -6.15 -3.01 29.27
C ILE A 695 -6.42 -3.83 30.53
N ALA A 696 -7.26 -3.30 31.43
CA ALA A 696 -7.71 -4.02 32.62
C ALA A 696 -8.53 -5.27 32.23
N PRO A 697 -8.73 -6.24 33.15
CA PRO A 697 -9.54 -7.42 32.88
C PRO A 697 -10.92 -7.09 32.31
N GLN A 698 -11.29 -7.75 31.21
CA GLN A 698 -12.60 -7.61 30.56
C GLN A 698 -13.30 -8.98 30.47
N PRO A 699 -13.77 -9.53 31.61
CA PRO A 699 -14.31 -10.90 31.67
C PRO A 699 -15.54 -11.09 30.78
N LEU A 700 -16.30 -10.02 30.53
CA LEU A 700 -17.47 -10.01 29.66
C LEU A 700 -17.12 -9.82 28.17
N TYR A 701 -15.90 -9.36 27.84
CA TYR A 701 -15.51 -9.00 26.46
C TYR A 701 -14.40 -9.86 25.85
N ARG A 702 -13.40 -10.35 26.60
CA ARG A 702 -12.40 -11.28 26.02
C ARG A 702 -11.56 -12.04 27.05
N ASP A 703 -11.11 -11.36 28.10
CA ASP A 703 -10.02 -11.85 28.94
C ASP A 703 -10.30 -11.57 30.42
N ASP A 704 -10.06 -12.57 31.26
CA ASP A 704 -10.13 -12.45 32.72
C ASP A 704 -8.83 -11.88 33.33
N GLY A 705 -7.77 -11.82 32.51
CA GLY A 705 -6.49 -11.24 32.85
C GLY A 705 -6.35 -9.79 32.40
N GLU A 706 -5.47 -9.06 33.09
CA GLU A 706 -4.96 -7.80 32.56
C GLU A 706 -4.10 -8.10 31.33
N ASN A 707 -4.18 -7.26 30.31
CA ASN A 707 -3.36 -7.35 29.10
C ASN A 707 -2.47 -6.11 28.97
N SER A 708 -1.16 -6.32 29.01
CA SER A 708 -0.16 -5.27 28.88
C SER A 708 0.82 -5.65 27.76
N GLU A 709 0.91 -4.83 26.71
CA GLU A 709 1.82 -5.04 25.58
C GLU A 709 2.72 -3.82 25.35
N ILE A 710 4.00 -4.08 25.09
CA ILE A 710 4.94 -3.06 24.57
C ILE A 710 5.25 -3.41 23.13
N GLN A 711 5.03 -2.45 22.24
CA GLN A 711 5.44 -2.52 20.85
C GLN A 711 6.52 -1.48 20.59
N SER A 712 7.54 -1.84 19.82
CA SER A 712 8.60 -0.92 19.42
C SER A 712 9.06 -1.21 18.00
N ALA A 713 9.11 -0.18 17.16
CA ALA A 713 9.78 -0.20 15.87
C ALA A 713 10.89 0.85 15.88
N SER A 714 12.13 0.43 15.61
CA SER A 714 13.30 1.32 15.69
C SER A 714 14.25 1.12 14.51
N THR A 715 14.84 2.21 14.03
CA THR A 715 15.87 2.24 12.98
C THR A 715 17.04 3.09 13.45
N LEU A 716 18.26 2.57 13.35
CA LEU A 716 19.51 3.24 13.71
C LEU A 716 20.49 3.19 12.52
N LYS A 717 20.82 4.35 11.98
CA LYS A 717 21.88 4.58 11.00
C LYS A 717 23.23 4.73 11.73
N PHE A 718 23.91 3.61 11.96
CA PHE A 718 25.16 3.58 12.73
C PHE A 718 26.42 3.92 11.90
N ALA A 719 26.30 3.95 10.58
CA ALA A 719 27.33 4.45 9.66
C ALA A 719 26.68 5.15 8.45
N GLU A 720 27.48 5.85 7.64
CA GLU A 720 27.00 6.65 6.49
C GLU A 720 26.06 5.88 5.55
N ASN A 721 26.35 4.60 5.33
CA ASN A 721 25.60 3.72 4.43
C ASN A 721 24.97 2.53 5.17
N TRP A 722 25.09 2.42 6.49
CA TRP A 722 24.56 1.27 7.23
C TRP A 722 23.48 1.67 8.23
N SER A 723 22.37 0.95 8.17
CA SER A 723 21.29 1.03 9.15
C SER A 723 20.92 -0.35 9.67
N VAL A 724 20.62 -0.43 10.95
CA VAL A 724 19.98 -1.59 11.58
C VAL A 724 18.57 -1.17 11.98
N PHE A 725 17.61 -2.06 11.80
CA PHE A 725 16.24 -1.81 12.22
C PHE A 725 15.68 -3.05 12.91
N GLY A 726 14.71 -2.82 13.80
CA GLY A 726 14.10 -3.89 14.56
C GLY A 726 12.67 -3.54 14.94
N ALA A 727 11.87 -4.59 15.07
CA ALA A 727 10.50 -4.51 15.53
C ALA A 727 10.30 -5.55 16.64
N VAL A 728 9.59 -5.19 17.70
CA VAL A 728 9.27 -6.12 18.79
C VAL A 728 7.89 -5.78 19.32
N ALA A 729 7.08 -6.80 19.58
CA ALA A 729 5.84 -6.73 20.34
C ALA A 729 5.93 -7.76 21.46
N TRP A 730 5.81 -7.27 22.69
CA TRP A 730 6.02 -8.03 23.91
C TRP A 730 4.82 -7.90 24.82
N ASP A 731 4.07 -9.00 24.97
CA ASP A 731 3.08 -9.17 26.02
C ASP A 731 3.82 -9.38 27.35
N ILE A 732 3.75 -8.36 28.21
CA ILE A 732 4.44 -8.31 29.48
C ILE A 732 3.86 -9.35 30.44
N ASN A 733 2.54 -9.50 30.44
CA ASN A 733 1.81 -10.28 31.43
C ASN A 733 2.00 -11.78 31.20
N ASN A 734 1.97 -12.21 29.93
CA ASN A 734 2.26 -13.59 29.55
C ASN A 734 3.76 -13.85 29.34
N ASN A 735 4.61 -12.84 29.53
CA ASN A 735 6.05 -12.87 29.23
C ASN A 735 6.34 -13.45 27.84
N LEU A 736 5.61 -12.96 26.85
CA LEU A 736 5.54 -13.55 25.52
C LEU A 736 5.83 -12.51 24.43
N LEU A 737 6.80 -12.82 23.55
CA LEU A 737 7.04 -12.05 22.33
C LEU A 737 6.06 -12.51 21.24
N SER A 738 5.04 -11.70 20.96
CA SER A 738 4.03 -11.97 19.92
C SER A 738 4.60 -11.71 18.52
N ARG A 739 5.50 -10.74 18.39
CA ARG A 739 6.22 -10.44 17.15
C ARG A 739 7.64 -9.96 17.44
N ARG A 740 8.61 -10.38 16.64
CA ARG A 740 9.96 -9.81 16.65
C ARG A 740 10.58 -9.86 15.27
N GLY A 741 11.44 -8.90 14.99
CA GLY A 741 12.21 -8.90 13.76
C GLY A 741 13.41 -7.98 13.86
N ILE A 742 14.44 -8.31 13.11
CA ILE A 742 15.66 -7.53 13.01
C ILE A 742 16.12 -7.54 11.56
N GLY A 743 16.57 -6.39 11.09
CA GLY A 743 17.13 -6.25 9.76
C GLY A 743 18.35 -5.35 9.75
N LEU A 744 19.18 -5.56 8.74
CA LEU A 744 20.38 -4.78 8.46
C LEU A 744 20.29 -4.34 7.00
N THR A 745 20.43 -3.04 6.76
CA THR A 745 20.46 -2.45 5.43
C THR A 745 21.77 -1.69 5.22
N TYR A 746 22.42 -1.99 4.09
CA TYR A 746 23.43 -1.16 3.48
C TYR A 746 22.80 -0.41 2.30
N GLU A 747 22.97 0.91 2.24
CA GLU A 747 22.49 1.76 1.16
C GLU A 747 23.58 2.78 0.81
N ASP A 748 24.07 2.72 -0.42
CA ASP A 748 24.97 3.70 -1.01
C ASP A 748 24.33 4.34 -2.26
N GLU A 749 25.10 5.09 -3.04
CA GLU A 749 24.57 5.78 -4.23
C GLU A 749 24.15 4.86 -5.39
N CYS A 750 24.58 3.59 -5.40
CA CYS A 750 24.44 2.67 -6.53
C CYS A 750 23.90 1.26 -6.18
N MET A 751 23.84 0.88 -4.91
CA MET A 751 23.41 -0.42 -4.42
C MET A 751 22.70 -0.32 -3.06
N ILE A 752 21.65 -1.13 -2.89
CA ILE A 752 21.01 -1.40 -1.59
C ILE A 752 21.12 -2.89 -1.31
N PHE A 753 21.55 -3.27 -0.12
CA PHE A 753 21.53 -4.63 0.39
C PHE A 753 20.75 -4.64 1.70
N SER A 754 19.74 -5.48 1.82
CA SER A 754 18.99 -5.68 3.06
C SER A 754 18.91 -7.16 3.41
N ILE A 755 19.08 -7.50 4.68
CA ILE A 755 18.74 -8.82 5.23
C ILE A 755 17.81 -8.61 6.42
N VAL A 756 16.74 -9.40 6.49
CA VAL A 756 15.69 -9.27 7.49
C VAL A 756 15.33 -10.65 8.01
N TYR A 757 15.24 -10.76 9.33
CA TYR A 757 14.61 -11.87 10.02
C TYR A 757 13.33 -11.35 10.66
N SER A 758 12.23 -12.06 10.48
CA SER A 758 10.96 -11.78 11.15
C SER A 758 10.41 -13.07 11.73
N ASP A 759 9.79 -12.97 12.90
CA ASP A 759 9.16 -14.04 13.63
C ASP A 759 7.85 -13.49 14.19
N LYS A 760 6.74 -14.10 13.79
CA LYS A 760 5.39 -13.75 14.24
C LYS A 760 4.78 -15.02 14.78
N ARG A 761 4.52 -15.03 16.09
CA ARG A 761 3.85 -16.14 16.72
C ARG A 761 2.41 -16.21 16.22
N ASP A 762 2.00 -17.42 15.87
CA ASP A 762 0.68 -17.71 15.36
C ASP A 762 -0.03 -18.71 16.29
N ASP A 763 -0.76 -18.18 17.26
CA ASP A 763 -1.44 -18.98 18.29
C ASP A 763 -2.64 -19.79 17.74
N VAL A 764 -3.09 -19.49 16.52
CA VAL A 764 -4.24 -20.14 15.86
C VAL A 764 -3.83 -21.01 14.66
N ASN A 765 -2.53 -21.13 14.36
CA ASN A 765 -2.00 -21.87 13.21
C ASN A 765 -2.63 -21.45 11.86
N GLU A 766 -2.96 -20.16 11.70
CA GLU A 766 -3.46 -19.60 10.44
C GLU A 766 -2.35 -19.29 9.42
N SER A 767 -1.10 -19.15 9.84
CA SER A 767 0.10 -18.80 9.08
C SER A 767 0.82 -20.03 8.55
N ALA A 768 1.41 -19.90 7.36
CA ALA A 768 2.21 -20.95 6.74
C ALA A 768 3.63 -21.08 7.34
N SER A 769 4.09 -20.09 8.10
CA SER A 769 5.39 -20.12 8.78
C SER A 769 5.44 -19.09 9.92
N ASP A 770 6.01 -19.49 11.05
CA ASP A 770 6.19 -18.63 12.23
C ASP A 770 7.37 -17.67 12.06
N TRP A 771 8.36 -18.00 11.22
CA TRP A 771 9.55 -17.19 11.01
C TRP A 771 10.00 -17.15 9.54
N THR A 772 10.53 -16.01 9.11
CA THR A 772 11.00 -15.79 7.74
C THR A 772 12.37 -15.11 7.75
N ILE A 773 13.21 -15.47 6.78
CA ILE A 773 14.43 -14.75 6.46
C ILE A 773 14.28 -14.21 5.05
N GLY A 774 14.34 -12.89 4.90
CA GLY A 774 14.40 -12.24 3.61
C GLY A 774 15.73 -11.53 3.37
N ALA A 775 16.12 -11.47 2.10
CA ALA A 775 17.27 -10.72 1.64
C ALA A 775 16.91 -9.97 0.36
N ARG A 776 17.43 -8.76 0.16
CA ARG A 776 17.22 -7.95 -1.03
C ARG A 776 18.53 -7.31 -1.44
N ILE A 777 18.82 -7.37 -2.73
CA ILE A 777 19.92 -6.66 -3.38
C ILE A 777 19.33 -5.84 -4.51
N THR A 778 19.44 -4.53 -4.43
CA THR A 778 19.04 -3.59 -5.49
C THR A 778 20.30 -3.03 -6.12
N PHE A 779 20.39 -3.11 -7.44
CA PHE A 779 21.37 -2.39 -8.22
C PHE A 779 20.68 -1.22 -8.91
N ARG A 780 21.10 0.00 -8.61
CA ARG A 780 20.58 1.20 -9.28
C ARG A 780 20.71 1.01 -10.80
N THR A 781 19.66 1.39 -11.54
CA THR A 781 19.48 1.22 -13.00
C THR A 781 19.31 -0.20 -13.54
N LEU A 782 19.61 -1.25 -12.76
CA LEU A 782 19.44 -2.64 -13.20
C LEU A 782 18.19 -3.29 -12.62
N GLY A 783 17.93 -3.15 -11.31
CA GLY A 783 16.75 -3.69 -10.65
C GLY A 783 17.04 -4.40 -9.33
N ASP A 784 16.06 -5.17 -8.85
CA ASP A 784 16.06 -5.83 -7.55
C ASP A 784 16.18 -7.36 -7.70
N ILE A 785 16.98 -7.98 -6.84
CA ILE A 785 17.00 -9.42 -6.55
C ILE A 785 16.54 -9.57 -5.10
N ASN A 786 15.45 -10.27 -4.86
CA ASN A 786 14.94 -10.50 -3.51
C ASN A 786 14.69 -11.99 -3.23
N VAL A 787 14.80 -12.30 -1.95
CA VAL A 787 14.46 -13.56 -1.30
C VAL A 787 13.55 -13.23 -0.14
N GLY A 788 12.36 -13.82 -0.08
CA GLY A 788 11.42 -13.59 1.03
C GLY A 788 11.00 -12.14 1.24
N GLU A 789 10.48 -11.85 2.43
CA GLU A 789 10.01 -10.52 2.84
C GLU A 789 11.16 -9.70 3.45
N THR A 790 11.34 -8.46 2.98
CA THR A 790 12.49 -7.60 3.35
C THR A 790 12.08 -6.34 4.11
N ARG A 791 10.87 -6.35 4.67
CA ARG A 791 10.33 -5.28 5.49
C ARG A 791 9.72 -5.90 6.74
N LEU A 792 9.85 -5.22 7.86
CA LEU A 792 9.09 -5.56 9.06
C LEU A 792 7.74 -4.85 8.96
N ALA A 793 6.68 -5.54 9.37
CA ALA A 793 5.35 -4.94 9.45
C ALA A 793 5.37 -3.72 10.38
N SER A 794 4.77 -2.61 9.95
CA SER A 794 4.53 -1.45 10.81
C SER A 794 3.48 -1.79 11.86
N PHE A 795 3.54 -1.10 13.00
CA PHE A 795 2.58 -1.21 14.09
C PHE A 795 1.45 -0.17 14.01
N ASN A 796 1.44 0.66 12.96
CA ASN A 796 0.43 1.68 12.70
C ASN A 796 -0.56 1.24 11.62
#